data_AF-A0A4R0NKA7-F1
#
_entry.id   AF-A0A4R0NKA7-F1
#
_cell.length_a   1.000
_cell.length_b   1.000
_cell.length_c   1.000
_cell.angle_alpha   90.00
_cell.angle_beta   90.00
_cell.angle_gamma   90.00
#
_symmetry.space_group_name_H-M   'P 1'
#
loop_
_entity.id
_entity.type
_entity.pdbx_description
1 polymer ?
#
loop_
_entity_poly.entity_id
_entity_poly.type
_entity_poly.pdbx_seq_one_letter_code
_entity_poly.pdbx_strand_id
1 'polypeptide(L)'
;MQIKNITLYKDQDNIRILPFEIGKVNIITGESKSGKTALIDIVDYCLGSTECKIAEGIIKDQVYWFAITIVFDSNEEFFIARLNPNVRGTQTVSEIYLEEGPFEQSPSFDSIHNNSNVAGLKELLSRKLNIAENLQVSEFNTRDALEVNFKHSRIFCFQPQGLIAQRDYLFYNQTEPFVPQAIKDSLPYFLGAVREDNLKIEQQITQKRRELNKLNREKHEAEKIHSEGISKSYSLIEEAKQIGILNKSVLVTSIPEALKTLDGIKDWEYEINIEPTGENSALKELIDKRNSLKEELGNLEDTINATQSFVNNNFSYSDEVEHHKIRLETIHLFDETDQDHNVCPLCDNQLSIEIPRVDAILHSLSTLSKNLESTVREKPRLNNYLKELGEQQENFKSEIIKVEQSLSALYAEKENARTLRDLNLRRGKVIGRVSLFLESVDFTEDKSIDLKIEMLKKDIEDLSIGIDKETKDEKLISILSKINLQMSKWVEKLDVEYKNSPIRFDINKLTIFADTINKPIGLAQMGSGANWVSYHLLIHFALHQHFIQTNRPIPHFLMLDQPSQVYFPPEKDIDNTGEIRESADEIAVKQMFEFIIDTTIAMEGKFQVIITDHAFLKTDKFREHVQEIWRDGNKLIPESWYIE
;
A
#
# COMPACT_ATOMS: atom_id res chain seq x y z
N MET A 1 13.81 -14.89 -16.63
CA MET A 1 12.55 -15.54 -17.10
C MET A 1 12.52 -15.60 -18.63
N GLN A 2 12.46 -16.80 -19.20
CA GLN A 2 12.45 -17.13 -20.64
C GLN A 2 11.46 -18.27 -20.91
N ILE A 3 11.13 -18.57 -22.17
CA ILE A 3 10.13 -19.59 -22.57
C ILE A 3 10.85 -20.82 -23.14
N LYS A 4 10.67 -21.98 -22.51
CA LYS A 4 11.28 -23.26 -22.93
C LYS A 4 10.48 -23.96 -24.02
N ASN A 5 9.15 -23.93 -23.94
CA ASN A 5 8.29 -24.49 -24.98
C ASN A 5 6.86 -23.93 -24.89
N ILE A 6 6.12 -24.12 -25.98
CA ILE A 6 4.65 -24.07 -26.01
C ILE A 6 4.16 -25.52 -26.17
N THR A 7 3.19 -25.93 -25.36
CA THR A 7 2.55 -27.25 -25.47
C THR A 7 1.06 -27.08 -25.71
N LEU A 8 0.53 -27.75 -26.72
CA LEU A 8 -0.89 -27.78 -27.06
C LEU A 8 -1.41 -29.20 -26.84
N TYR A 9 -2.51 -29.33 -26.11
CA TYR A 9 -3.13 -30.63 -25.86
C TYR A 9 -4.47 -30.67 -26.56
N LYS A 10 -4.70 -31.65 -27.43
CA LYS A 10 -6.04 -31.99 -27.94
C LYS A 10 -6.72 -33.00 -27.03
N ASP A 11 -6.01 -34.08 -26.70
CA ASP A 11 -6.45 -35.16 -25.82
C ASP A 11 -5.22 -35.89 -25.22
N GLN A 12 -5.42 -37.06 -24.59
CA GLN A 12 -4.37 -37.85 -23.96
C GLN A 12 -3.27 -38.31 -24.93
N ASP A 13 -3.63 -38.62 -26.18
CA ASP A 13 -2.72 -39.19 -27.18
C ASP A 13 -2.17 -38.11 -28.14
N ASN A 14 -2.89 -37.00 -28.28
CA ASN A 14 -2.59 -35.92 -29.21
C ASN A 14 -2.03 -34.70 -28.49
N ILE A 15 -0.71 -34.68 -28.32
CA ILE A 15 0.04 -33.59 -27.69
C ILE A 15 1.05 -33.02 -28.67
N ARG A 16 1.04 -31.70 -28.86
CA ARG A 16 1.98 -30.98 -29.71
C ARG A 16 2.88 -30.10 -28.86
N ILE A 17 4.17 -30.41 -28.84
CA ILE A 17 5.21 -29.62 -28.17
C ILE A 17 5.99 -28.84 -29.24
N LEU A 18 6.17 -27.55 -29.01
CA LEU A 18 6.99 -26.64 -29.79
C LEU A 18 8.15 -26.13 -28.90
N PRO A 19 9.34 -26.72 -28.99
CA PRO A 19 10.47 -26.37 -28.13
C PRO A 19 11.18 -25.09 -28.59
N PHE A 20 11.82 -24.42 -27.65
CA PHE A 20 12.69 -23.26 -27.89
C PHE A 20 14.02 -23.43 -27.18
N GLU A 21 15.08 -22.95 -27.81
CA GLU A 21 16.38 -22.79 -27.18
C GLU A 21 16.40 -21.51 -26.33
N ILE A 22 16.68 -21.69 -25.04
CA ILE A 22 16.80 -20.61 -24.07
C ILE A 22 18.04 -19.75 -24.39
N GLY A 23 17.93 -18.43 -24.19
CA GLY A 23 19.06 -17.51 -24.39
C GLY A 23 19.50 -17.28 -25.84
N LYS A 24 18.69 -17.73 -26.80
CA LYS A 24 19.01 -17.66 -28.23
C LYS A 24 17.85 -17.11 -29.05
N VAL A 25 18.12 -16.88 -30.33
CA VAL A 25 17.09 -16.64 -31.34
C VAL A 25 16.48 -17.96 -31.78
N ASN A 26 15.15 -18.00 -31.82
CA ASN A 26 14.34 -19.12 -32.26
C ASN A 26 13.44 -18.65 -33.40
N ILE A 27 13.59 -19.24 -34.59
CA ILE A 27 12.86 -18.84 -35.79
C ILE A 27 11.91 -19.96 -36.21
N ILE A 28 10.65 -19.61 -36.40
CA ILE A 28 9.62 -20.46 -37.01
C ILE A 28 9.22 -19.80 -38.32
N THR A 29 9.62 -20.42 -39.41
CA THR A 29 9.27 -19.93 -40.76
C THR A 29 8.10 -20.74 -41.32
N GLY A 30 7.26 -20.16 -42.17
CA GLY A 30 6.26 -20.96 -42.87
C GLY A 30 5.28 -20.18 -43.72
N GLU A 31 4.38 -20.91 -44.36
CA GLU A 31 3.35 -20.39 -45.26
C GLU A 31 2.23 -19.61 -44.53
N SER A 32 1.41 -18.90 -45.30
CA SER A 32 0.20 -18.25 -44.78
C SER A 32 -0.76 -19.28 -44.16
N LYS A 33 -1.48 -18.86 -43.10
CA LYS A 33 -2.47 -19.69 -42.39
C LYS A 33 -1.91 -20.96 -41.71
N SER A 34 -0.62 -20.99 -41.38
CA SER A 34 -0.01 -22.10 -40.63
C SER A 34 -0.11 -22.00 -39.11
N GLY A 35 -0.69 -20.91 -38.57
CA GLY A 35 -0.87 -20.70 -37.13
C GLY A 35 0.22 -19.84 -36.45
N LYS A 36 1.16 -19.29 -37.22
CA LYS A 36 2.30 -18.47 -36.72
C LYS A 36 1.89 -17.34 -35.78
N THR A 37 0.97 -16.48 -36.22
CA THR A 37 0.50 -15.32 -35.45
C THR A 37 -0.17 -15.69 -34.12
N ALA A 38 -0.71 -16.90 -34.00
CA ALA A 38 -1.36 -17.34 -32.77
C ALA A 38 -0.37 -17.61 -31.62
N LEU A 39 0.93 -17.76 -31.87
CA LEU A 39 1.90 -18.07 -30.81
C LEU A 39 1.99 -16.96 -29.75
N ILE A 40 1.98 -15.69 -30.16
CA ILE A 40 1.97 -14.56 -29.21
C ILE A 40 0.70 -14.59 -28.37
N ASP A 41 -0.46 -14.83 -28.98
CA ASP A 41 -1.75 -14.86 -28.27
C ASP A 41 -1.84 -16.06 -27.31
N ILE A 42 -1.29 -17.22 -27.69
CA ILE A 42 -1.19 -18.40 -26.81
C ILE A 42 -0.33 -18.07 -25.60
N VAL A 43 0.84 -17.46 -25.81
CA VAL A 43 1.75 -17.10 -24.72
C VAL A 43 1.14 -16.02 -23.82
N ASP A 44 0.55 -14.95 -24.35
CA ASP A 44 -0.13 -13.93 -23.53
C ASP A 44 -1.34 -14.52 -22.78
N TYR A 45 -2.08 -15.46 -23.38
CA TYR A 45 -3.16 -16.18 -22.72
C TYR A 45 -2.67 -17.01 -21.53
N CYS A 46 -1.62 -17.81 -21.71
CA CYS A 46 -1.04 -18.59 -20.63
C CYS A 46 -0.38 -17.69 -19.56
N LEU A 47 0.16 -16.52 -19.93
CA LEU A 47 0.73 -15.53 -19.00
C LEU A 47 -0.31 -14.63 -18.33
N GLY A 48 -1.59 -15.04 -18.31
CA GLY A 48 -2.63 -14.39 -17.54
C GLY A 48 -3.19 -13.13 -18.21
N SER A 49 -3.44 -13.14 -19.52
CA SER A 49 -4.34 -12.17 -20.15
C SER A 49 -5.76 -12.29 -19.59
N THR A 50 -6.48 -11.18 -19.50
CA THR A 50 -7.90 -11.20 -19.09
C THR A 50 -8.79 -11.76 -20.20
N GLU A 51 -8.39 -11.57 -21.45
CA GLU A 51 -9.13 -11.98 -22.66
C GLU A 51 -8.34 -13.03 -23.44
N CYS A 52 -9.04 -13.96 -24.09
CA CYS A 52 -8.43 -14.92 -25.01
C CYS A 52 -8.45 -14.35 -26.43
N LYS A 53 -7.31 -13.83 -26.89
CA LYS A 53 -7.15 -13.22 -28.23
C LYS A 53 -6.85 -14.24 -29.33
N ILE A 54 -6.66 -15.51 -28.98
CA ILE A 54 -6.40 -16.60 -29.93
C ILE A 54 -7.57 -16.66 -30.93
N ALA A 55 -7.25 -16.62 -32.23
CA ALA A 55 -8.23 -16.59 -33.30
C ALA A 55 -9.13 -17.84 -33.30
N GLU A 56 -10.42 -17.65 -33.62
CA GLU A 56 -11.37 -18.75 -33.85
C GLU A 56 -10.97 -19.61 -35.05
N GLY A 57 -11.43 -20.86 -35.07
CA GLY A 57 -11.14 -21.86 -36.10
C GLY A 57 -10.23 -22.97 -35.58
N ILE A 58 -9.50 -23.62 -36.50
CA ILE A 58 -8.79 -24.91 -36.26
C ILE A 58 -8.02 -24.97 -34.94
N ILE A 59 -7.31 -23.91 -34.54
CA ILE A 59 -6.56 -23.90 -33.27
C ILE A 59 -7.51 -24.04 -32.08
N LYS A 60 -8.52 -23.17 -31.98
CA LYS A 60 -9.50 -23.20 -30.90
C LYS A 60 -10.51 -24.33 -31.01
N ASP A 61 -10.72 -24.91 -32.19
CA ASP A 61 -11.64 -26.03 -32.37
C ASP A 61 -11.00 -27.36 -31.95
N GLN A 62 -9.67 -27.49 -32.06
CA GLN A 62 -8.95 -28.74 -31.82
C GLN A 62 -8.19 -28.79 -30.50
N VAL A 63 -7.73 -27.64 -29.97
CA VAL A 63 -6.95 -27.61 -28.74
C VAL A 63 -7.87 -27.60 -27.52
N TYR A 64 -7.63 -28.46 -26.54
CA TYR A 64 -8.30 -28.47 -25.26
C TYR A 64 -7.56 -27.63 -24.21
N TRP A 65 -6.24 -27.80 -24.06
CA TRP A 65 -5.39 -27.00 -23.18
C TRP A 65 -4.29 -26.27 -23.95
N PHE A 66 -4.12 -24.98 -23.66
CA PHE A 66 -2.95 -24.20 -24.06
C PHE A 66 -1.97 -24.18 -22.90
N ALA A 67 -0.70 -24.48 -23.14
CA ALA A 67 0.31 -24.48 -22.09
C ALA A 67 1.66 -23.92 -22.55
N ILE A 68 2.42 -23.42 -21.59
CA ILE A 68 3.82 -22.99 -21.77
C ILE A 68 4.67 -23.50 -20.62
N THR A 69 5.93 -23.78 -20.89
CA THR A 69 6.96 -23.94 -19.85
C THR A 69 7.85 -22.71 -19.85
N ILE A 70 7.98 -22.05 -18.70
CA ILE A 70 8.89 -20.91 -18.50
C ILE A 70 10.03 -21.30 -17.58
N VAL A 71 11.17 -20.63 -17.74
CA VAL A 71 12.40 -20.88 -16.96
C VAL A 71 12.91 -19.58 -16.38
N PHE A 72 13.29 -19.59 -15.10
CA PHE A 72 13.94 -18.47 -14.41
C PHE A 72 15.45 -18.67 -14.28
N ASP A 73 16.17 -17.61 -13.93
CA ASP A 73 17.65 -17.58 -13.92
C ASP A 73 18.26 -18.56 -12.89
N SER A 74 17.46 -19.05 -11.93
CA SER A 74 17.81 -20.13 -10.99
C SER A 74 17.59 -21.54 -11.54
N ASN A 75 17.32 -21.69 -12.85
CA ASN A 75 16.86 -22.93 -13.50
C ASN A 75 15.53 -23.48 -12.93
N GLU A 76 14.78 -22.66 -12.20
CA GLU A 76 13.41 -22.99 -11.80
C GLU A 76 12.51 -22.96 -13.03
N GLU A 77 11.76 -24.05 -13.22
CA GLU A 77 10.81 -24.17 -14.32
C GLU A 77 9.38 -24.11 -13.79
N PHE A 78 8.49 -23.48 -14.53
CA PHE A 78 7.06 -23.51 -14.26
C PHE A 78 6.31 -23.93 -15.51
N PHE A 79 5.45 -24.92 -15.37
CA PHE A 79 4.47 -25.30 -16.38
C PHE A 79 3.16 -24.58 -16.08
N ILE A 80 2.67 -23.83 -17.05
CA ILE A 80 1.46 -23.02 -16.93
C ILE A 80 0.52 -23.48 -18.04
N ALA A 81 -0.62 -24.05 -17.68
CA ALA A 81 -1.67 -24.43 -18.63
C ALA A 81 -2.98 -23.71 -18.33
N ARG A 82 -3.72 -23.40 -19.39
CA ARG A 82 -5.00 -22.69 -19.32
C ARG A 82 -5.99 -23.30 -20.29
N LEU A 83 -7.22 -23.48 -19.82
CA LEU A 83 -8.27 -24.15 -20.58
C LEU A 83 -8.64 -23.31 -21.81
N ASN A 84 -8.86 -23.97 -22.94
CA ASN A 84 -9.46 -23.31 -24.09
C ASN A 84 -10.91 -22.90 -23.78
N PRO A 85 -11.28 -21.62 -23.91
CA PRO A 85 -12.65 -21.16 -23.64
C PRO A 85 -13.75 -21.88 -24.45
N ASN A 86 -13.44 -22.37 -25.67
CA ASN A 86 -14.42 -23.07 -26.51
C ASN A 86 -14.90 -24.38 -25.86
N VAL A 87 -14.10 -25.01 -24.99
CA VAL A 87 -14.49 -26.22 -24.24
C VAL A 87 -15.69 -25.94 -23.32
N ARG A 88 -15.83 -24.70 -22.82
CA ARG A 88 -16.94 -24.28 -21.96
C ARG A 88 -17.97 -23.40 -22.66
N GLY A 89 -17.77 -23.08 -23.94
CA GLY A 89 -18.59 -22.10 -24.65
C GLY A 89 -18.54 -20.69 -24.05
N THR A 90 -17.42 -20.29 -23.44
CA THR A 90 -17.21 -18.95 -22.89
C THR A 90 -16.16 -18.17 -23.70
N GLN A 91 -16.07 -16.85 -23.48
CA GLN A 91 -15.06 -16.02 -24.17
C GLN A 91 -13.67 -16.08 -23.52
N THR A 92 -13.60 -16.38 -22.23
CA THR A 92 -12.34 -16.49 -21.47
C THR A 92 -12.54 -17.41 -20.26
N VAL A 93 -11.47 -18.01 -19.77
CA VAL A 93 -11.45 -18.85 -18.56
C VAL A 93 -10.36 -18.32 -17.64
N SER A 94 -10.65 -18.04 -16.37
CA SER A 94 -9.66 -17.47 -15.44
C SER A 94 -8.83 -18.52 -14.70
N GLU A 95 -9.27 -19.77 -14.69
CA GLU A 95 -8.57 -20.84 -13.99
C GLU A 95 -7.32 -21.26 -14.75
N ILE A 96 -6.27 -21.56 -13.99
CA ILE A 96 -4.96 -21.92 -14.48
C ILE A 96 -4.51 -23.17 -13.73
N TYR A 97 -3.83 -24.06 -14.46
CA TYR A 97 -2.99 -25.08 -13.88
C TYR A 97 -1.55 -24.56 -13.84
N LEU A 98 -0.94 -24.67 -12.67
CA LEU A 98 0.42 -24.25 -12.40
C LEU A 98 1.16 -25.38 -11.71
N GLU A 99 2.30 -25.80 -12.25
CA GLU A 99 3.17 -26.78 -11.65
C GLU A 99 4.61 -26.26 -11.64
N GLU A 100 5.33 -26.49 -10.54
CA GLU A 100 6.77 -26.19 -10.43
C GLU A 100 7.57 -27.44 -10.84
N GLY A 101 8.59 -27.23 -11.66
CA GLY A 101 9.40 -28.29 -12.25
C GLY A 101 10.52 -28.82 -11.35
N PRO A 102 11.56 -29.44 -11.93
CA PRO A 102 11.92 -29.45 -13.35
C PRO A 102 11.04 -30.36 -14.22
N PHE A 103 10.91 -30.04 -15.51
CA PHE A 103 10.16 -30.85 -16.48
C PHE A 103 11.10 -31.47 -17.53
N GLU A 104 11.33 -32.78 -17.44
CA GLU A 104 11.93 -33.56 -18.54
C GLU A 104 10.93 -33.81 -19.66
N GLN A 105 9.66 -34.03 -19.31
CA GLN A 105 8.52 -34.16 -20.20
C GLN A 105 7.38 -33.26 -19.71
N SER A 106 6.56 -32.76 -20.63
CA SER A 106 5.39 -31.97 -20.25
C SER A 106 4.39 -32.83 -19.46
N PRO A 107 3.67 -32.27 -18.47
CA PRO A 107 2.64 -33.00 -17.73
C PRO A 107 1.64 -33.70 -18.63
N SER A 108 1.17 -34.87 -18.21
CA SER A 108 0.17 -35.64 -18.96
C SER A 108 -1.18 -34.93 -19.02
N PHE A 109 -2.00 -35.23 -20.02
CA PHE A 109 -3.34 -34.62 -20.16
C PHE A 109 -4.19 -34.77 -18.89
N ASP A 110 -4.20 -35.97 -18.29
CA ASP A 110 -5.04 -36.29 -17.13
C ASP A 110 -4.57 -35.65 -15.81
N SER A 111 -3.29 -35.26 -15.73
CA SER A 111 -2.76 -34.59 -14.54
C SER A 111 -3.10 -33.10 -14.50
N ILE A 112 -3.45 -32.49 -15.64
CA ILE A 112 -3.77 -31.06 -15.72
C ILE A 112 -5.16 -30.81 -15.11
N HIS A 113 -5.18 -30.07 -14.01
CA HIS A 113 -6.41 -29.66 -13.31
C HIS A 113 -6.28 -28.22 -12.82
N ASN A 114 -7.38 -27.56 -12.49
CA ASN A 114 -7.30 -26.19 -12.00
C ASN A 114 -6.76 -26.15 -10.57
N ASN A 115 -5.67 -25.42 -10.33
CA ASN A 115 -5.10 -25.21 -8.99
C ASN A 115 -4.74 -23.75 -8.71
N SER A 116 -4.94 -22.84 -9.67
CA SER A 116 -4.68 -21.41 -9.55
C SER A 116 -5.62 -20.61 -10.46
N ASN A 117 -5.41 -19.30 -10.53
CA ASN A 117 -6.14 -18.37 -11.38
C ASN A 117 -5.23 -17.23 -11.86
N VAL A 118 -5.76 -16.33 -12.71
CA VAL A 118 -4.99 -15.21 -13.28
C VAL A 118 -4.37 -14.31 -12.20
N ALA A 119 -5.07 -14.07 -11.09
CA ALA A 119 -4.54 -13.24 -10.01
C ALA A 119 -3.39 -13.94 -9.27
N GLY A 120 -3.55 -15.22 -8.93
CA GLY A 120 -2.49 -16.03 -8.30
C GLY A 120 -1.26 -16.20 -9.19
N LEU A 121 -1.44 -16.41 -10.50
CA LEU A 121 -0.33 -16.44 -11.45
C LEU A 121 0.40 -15.09 -11.51
N LYS A 122 -0.34 -13.98 -11.56
CA LYS A 122 0.25 -12.64 -11.60
C LYS A 122 1.09 -12.36 -10.35
N GLU A 123 0.62 -12.74 -9.18
CA GLU A 123 1.36 -12.62 -7.91
C GLU A 123 2.63 -13.48 -7.92
N LEU A 124 2.51 -14.75 -8.32
CA LEU A 124 3.64 -15.67 -8.46
C LEU A 124 4.72 -15.09 -9.38
N LEU A 125 4.35 -14.67 -10.59
CA LEU A 125 5.29 -14.16 -11.59
C LEU A 125 5.91 -12.83 -11.15
N SER A 126 5.14 -11.95 -10.50
CA SER A 126 5.67 -10.71 -9.94
C SER A 126 6.74 -11.01 -8.89
N ARG A 127 6.46 -11.95 -7.96
CA ARG A 127 7.41 -12.39 -6.93
C ARG A 127 8.65 -13.05 -7.54
N LYS A 128 8.50 -14.00 -8.48
CA LYS A 128 9.62 -14.72 -9.09
C LYS A 128 10.52 -13.80 -9.95
N LEU A 129 9.97 -12.73 -10.50
CA LEU A 129 10.75 -11.68 -11.17
C LEU A 129 11.37 -10.65 -10.22
N ASN A 130 11.08 -10.72 -8.91
CA ASN A 130 11.45 -9.71 -7.92
C ASN A 130 10.85 -8.32 -8.22
N ILE A 131 9.61 -8.26 -8.72
CA ILE A 131 8.86 -7.02 -8.77
C ILE A 131 8.38 -6.72 -7.35
N ALA A 132 8.99 -5.75 -6.69
CA ALA A 132 8.62 -5.36 -5.34
C ALA A 132 7.21 -4.74 -5.31
N GLU A 133 6.46 -5.01 -4.24
CA GLU A 133 5.17 -4.40 -3.94
C GLU A 133 5.36 -2.89 -3.75
N ASN A 134 5.16 -2.13 -4.83
CA ASN A 134 5.37 -0.69 -4.84
C ASN A 134 4.09 0.02 -5.25
N LEU A 135 3.50 0.73 -4.29
CA LEU A 135 2.43 1.69 -4.54
C LEU A 135 3.07 2.98 -5.10
N GLN A 136 3.06 3.14 -6.41
CA GLN A 136 3.40 4.43 -7.01
C GLN A 136 2.23 5.38 -6.83
N VAL A 137 2.35 6.26 -5.85
CA VAL A 137 1.39 7.35 -5.63
C VAL A 137 1.67 8.45 -6.66
N SER A 138 0.65 8.89 -7.40
CA SER A 138 0.76 10.03 -8.30
C SER A 138 1.13 11.30 -7.52
N GLU A 139 2.02 12.14 -8.07
CA GLU A 139 2.38 13.45 -7.49
C GLU A 139 1.16 14.39 -7.36
N PHE A 140 0.09 14.12 -8.11
CA PHE A 140 -1.17 14.85 -8.03
C PHE A 140 -2.25 13.93 -7.46
N ASN A 141 -2.74 14.25 -6.24
CA ASN A 141 -3.74 13.54 -5.42
C ASN A 141 -5.14 13.33 -6.05
N THR A 142 -5.22 12.98 -7.33
CA THR A 142 -6.48 12.77 -8.07
C THR A 142 -6.65 11.35 -8.59
N ARG A 143 -5.70 10.44 -8.34
CA ARG A 143 -5.75 9.05 -8.84
C ARG A 143 -5.22 8.06 -7.80
N ASP A 144 -5.76 6.85 -7.86
CA ASP A 144 -5.32 5.71 -7.07
C ASP A 144 -3.85 5.37 -7.39
N ALA A 145 -3.13 4.88 -6.37
CA ALA A 145 -1.75 4.47 -6.53
C ALA A 145 -1.63 3.29 -7.51
N LEU A 146 -0.69 3.36 -8.45
CA LEU A 146 -0.41 2.26 -9.37
C LEU A 146 0.52 1.26 -8.68
N GLU A 147 0.05 0.04 -8.48
CA GLU A 147 0.89 -1.06 -8.04
C GLU A 147 1.58 -1.72 -9.25
N VAL A 148 2.90 -1.51 -9.38
CA VAL A 148 3.67 -2.13 -10.47
C VAL A 148 3.76 -3.64 -10.24
N ASN A 149 3.55 -4.42 -11.30
CA ASN A 149 3.40 -5.87 -11.25
C ASN A 149 3.71 -6.49 -12.63
N PHE A 150 3.64 -7.82 -12.74
CA PHE A 150 3.98 -8.58 -13.96
C PHE A 150 3.23 -8.14 -15.23
N LYS A 151 1.97 -7.67 -15.10
CA LYS A 151 1.20 -7.19 -16.26
C LYS A 151 1.91 -6.02 -16.95
N HIS A 152 2.60 -5.18 -16.19
CA HIS A 152 3.30 -4.01 -16.73
C HIS A 152 4.64 -4.39 -17.36
N SER A 153 5.34 -5.41 -16.85
CA SER A 153 6.62 -5.85 -17.42
C SER A 153 6.45 -6.55 -18.77
N ARG A 154 5.39 -7.36 -18.94
CA ARG A 154 5.18 -8.11 -20.19
C ARG A 154 4.83 -7.25 -21.41
N ILE A 155 4.50 -5.97 -21.21
CA ILE A 155 4.25 -4.99 -22.31
C ILE A 155 5.46 -4.88 -23.25
N PHE A 156 6.67 -5.12 -22.73
CA PHE A 156 7.93 -5.04 -23.47
C PHE A 156 8.33 -6.37 -24.13
N CYS A 157 7.51 -7.41 -24.05
CA CYS A 157 7.86 -8.77 -24.51
C CYS A 157 7.20 -9.18 -25.82
N PHE A 158 6.26 -8.39 -26.37
CA PHE A 158 5.47 -8.78 -27.54
C PHE A 158 5.46 -7.71 -28.62
N GLN A 159 5.67 -8.13 -29.87
CA GLN A 159 5.51 -7.33 -31.08
C GLN A 159 4.71 -8.15 -32.11
N PRO A 160 3.36 -8.17 -32.02
CA PRO A 160 2.52 -8.84 -33.01
C PRO A 160 2.67 -8.17 -34.38
N GLN A 161 2.27 -8.88 -35.44
CA GLN A 161 2.32 -8.42 -36.84
C GLN A 161 1.71 -7.03 -37.01
N GLY A 162 0.55 -6.80 -36.41
CA GLY A 162 -0.15 -5.51 -36.48
C GLY A 162 0.53 -4.37 -35.73
N LEU A 163 1.54 -4.64 -34.87
CA LEU A 163 2.27 -3.65 -34.06
C LEU A 163 3.68 -3.37 -34.58
N ILE A 164 4.42 -4.40 -35.00
CA ILE A 164 5.85 -4.28 -35.29
C ILE A 164 6.17 -3.27 -36.41
N ALA A 165 5.21 -3.01 -37.30
CA ALA A 165 5.29 -2.01 -38.36
C ALA A 165 4.36 -0.82 -38.12
N GLN A 166 3.99 -0.49 -36.87
CA GLN A 166 3.14 0.67 -36.57
C GLN A 166 3.95 1.96 -36.51
N ARG A 167 3.33 3.06 -36.93
CA ARG A 167 3.99 4.37 -36.95
C ARG A 167 3.72 5.22 -35.70
N ASP A 168 2.60 4.94 -35.01
CA ASP A 168 2.05 5.85 -33.99
C ASP A 168 2.34 5.38 -32.55
N TYR A 169 2.66 4.10 -32.34
CA TYR A 169 2.88 3.51 -31.01
C TYR A 169 3.84 2.31 -31.09
N LEU A 170 4.57 2.06 -30.00
CA LEU A 170 5.70 1.13 -29.95
C LEU A 170 5.43 -0.14 -29.13
N PHE A 171 4.60 -0.02 -28.09
CA PHE A 171 4.48 -1.03 -27.04
C PHE A 171 3.17 -1.82 -27.15
N TYR A 172 3.20 -3.07 -26.66
CA TYR A 172 2.04 -3.97 -26.71
C TYR A 172 0.85 -3.39 -25.93
N ASN A 173 -0.34 -3.42 -26.53
CA ASN A 173 -1.56 -2.83 -26.00
C ASN A 173 -1.46 -1.32 -25.65
N GLN A 174 -0.50 -0.58 -26.20
CA GLN A 174 -0.34 0.86 -25.91
C GLN A 174 -1.59 1.68 -26.29
N THR A 175 -2.43 1.24 -27.23
CA THR A 175 -3.66 1.95 -27.61
C THR A 175 -4.82 1.74 -26.63
N GLU A 176 -4.73 0.77 -25.73
CA GLU A 176 -5.79 0.47 -24.76
C GLU A 176 -5.94 1.59 -23.72
N PRO A 177 -7.17 1.82 -23.21
CA PRO A 177 -7.39 2.79 -22.15
C PRO A 177 -6.47 2.54 -20.95
N PHE A 178 -5.95 3.63 -20.37
CA PHE A 178 -5.05 3.63 -19.20
C PHE A 178 -3.66 2.99 -19.41
N VAL A 179 -3.44 2.18 -20.45
CA VAL A 179 -2.14 1.53 -20.70
C VAL A 179 -1.00 2.52 -20.98
N PRO A 180 -1.15 3.57 -21.82
CA PRO A 180 -0.11 4.59 -21.98
C PRO A 180 0.34 5.19 -20.65
N GLN A 181 -0.61 5.48 -19.77
CA GLN A 181 -0.31 6.07 -18.48
C GLN A 181 0.40 5.05 -17.58
N ALA A 182 -0.10 3.81 -17.53
CA ALA A 182 0.56 2.73 -16.80
C ALA A 182 1.99 2.47 -17.28
N ILE A 183 2.29 2.59 -18.58
CA ILE A 183 3.67 2.51 -19.09
C ILE A 183 4.50 3.69 -18.57
N LYS A 184 4.00 4.92 -18.64
CA LYS A 184 4.71 6.12 -18.14
C LYS A 184 5.03 6.05 -16.66
N ASP A 185 4.12 5.47 -15.87
CA ASP A 185 4.26 5.35 -14.43
C ASP A 185 5.21 4.20 -14.06
N SER A 186 5.03 3.04 -14.69
CA SER A 186 5.79 1.81 -14.40
C SER A 186 7.18 1.73 -15.05
N LEU A 187 7.40 2.32 -16.23
CA LEU A 187 8.68 2.21 -16.94
C LEU A 187 9.86 2.83 -16.17
N PRO A 188 9.74 3.99 -15.48
CA PRO A 188 10.80 4.48 -14.60
C PRO A 188 11.19 3.48 -13.51
N TYR A 189 10.22 2.73 -12.97
CA TYR A 189 10.50 1.64 -12.04
C TYR A 189 11.29 0.54 -12.74
N PHE A 190 10.84 0.04 -13.88
CA PHE A 190 11.56 -1.01 -14.60
C PHE A 190 12.94 -0.58 -15.09
N LEU A 191 13.15 0.70 -15.41
CA LEU A 191 14.45 1.25 -15.76
C LEU A 191 15.40 1.39 -14.56
N GLY A 192 14.89 1.34 -13.33
CA GLY A 192 15.67 1.51 -12.11
C GLY A 192 15.85 2.97 -11.67
N ALA A 193 15.05 3.89 -12.22
CA ALA A 193 15.05 5.29 -11.79
C ALA A 193 14.35 5.48 -10.43
N VAL A 194 13.45 4.57 -10.06
CA VAL A 194 12.80 4.51 -8.74
C VAL A 194 13.45 3.38 -7.94
N ARG A 195 13.98 3.68 -6.74
CA ARG A 195 14.54 2.67 -5.84
C ARG A 195 13.46 2.07 -4.94
N GLU A 196 13.41 0.75 -4.89
CA GLU A 196 12.51 -0.06 -4.05
C GLU A 196 12.72 0.22 -2.55
N ASP A 197 13.98 0.41 -2.13
CA ASP A 197 14.33 0.67 -0.73
C ASP A 197 13.87 2.05 -0.23
N ASN A 198 13.80 3.05 -1.12
CA ASN A 198 13.55 4.44 -0.72
C ASN A 198 12.09 4.68 -0.34
N LEU A 199 11.11 4.01 -0.98
CA LEU A 199 9.69 4.25 -0.69
C LEU A 199 9.33 3.92 0.76
N LYS A 200 9.84 2.80 1.27
CA LYS A 200 9.63 2.40 2.67
C LYS A 200 10.32 3.36 3.64
N ILE A 201 11.53 3.81 3.31
CA ILE A 201 12.29 4.79 4.12
C ILE A 201 11.60 6.16 4.08
N GLU A 202 11.09 6.61 2.94
CA GLU A 202 10.34 7.87 2.76
C GLU A 202 9.02 7.86 3.54
N GLN A 203 8.29 6.75 3.53
CA GLN A 203 7.09 6.57 4.35
C GLN A 203 7.43 6.64 5.85
N GLN A 204 8.50 5.96 6.28
CA GLN A 204 8.97 6.02 7.67
C GLN A 204 9.37 7.45 8.08
N ILE A 205 10.10 8.18 7.22
CA ILE A 205 10.43 9.59 7.44
C ILE A 205 9.16 10.43 7.56
N THR A 206 8.17 10.20 6.68
CA THR A 206 6.90 10.93 6.71
C THR A 206 6.14 10.69 8.01
N GLN A 207 6.08 9.43 8.47
CA GLN A 207 5.44 9.07 9.74
C GLN A 207 6.16 9.71 10.94
N LYS A 208 7.50 9.60 11.00
CA LYS A 208 8.31 10.22 12.06
C LYS A 208 8.21 11.75 12.05
N ARG A 209 8.13 12.40 10.87
CA ARG A 209 7.89 13.85 10.77
C ARG A 209 6.52 14.27 11.32
N ARG A 210 5.48 13.48 11.08
CA ARG A 210 4.14 13.72 11.66
C ARG A 210 4.18 13.63 13.18
N GLU A 211 4.85 12.62 13.71
CA GLU A 211 5.04 12.43 15.16
C GLU A 211 5.86 13.58 15.77
N LEU A 212 6.96 13.97 15.14
CA LEU A 212 7.78 15.13 15.55
C LEU A 212 6.95 16.41 15.59
N ASN A 213 6.11 16.66 14.57
CA ASN A 213 5.23 17.83 14.54
C ASN A 213 4.18 17.80 15.66
N LYS A 214 3.68 16.62 16.01
CA LYS A 214 2.74 16.45 17.14
C LYS A 214 3.42 16.80 18.46
N LEU A 215 4.58 16.20 18.75
CA LEU A 215 5.32 16.46 20.00
C LEU A 215 5.77 17.92 20.13
N ASN A 216 6.20 18.56 19.04
CA ASN A 216 6.52 19.99 19.06
C ASN A 216 5.32 20.87 19.40
N ARG A 217 4.10 20.51 18.94
CA ARG A 217 2.87 21.23 19.30
C ARG A 217 2.54 21.05 20.78
N GLU A 218 2.60 19.82 21.28
CA GLU A 218 2.36 19.51 22.70
C GLU A 218 3.35 20.26 23.60
N LYS A 219 4.64 20.28 23.23
CA LYS A 219 5.66 21.06 23.94
C LYS A 219 5.32 22.56 23.97
N HIS A 220 4.96 23.14 22.83
CA HIS A 220 4.60 24.56 22.77
C HIS A 220 3.35 24.90 23.57
N GLU A 221 2.36 24.02 23.61
CA GLU A 221 1.16 24.20 24.44
C GLU A 221 1.52 24.16 25.93
N ALA A 222 2.35 23.19 26.36
CA ALA A 222 2.82 23.09 27.75
C ALA A 222 3.65 24.32 28.17
N GLU A 223 4.58 24.78 27.33
CA GLU A 223 5.37 26.00 27.58
C GLU A 223 4.48 27.24 27.71
N LYS A 224 3.44 27.33 26.89
CA LYS A 224 2.48 28.43 26.94
C LYS A 224 1.68 28.42 28.25
N ILE A 225 1.14 27.26 28.64
CA ILE A 225 0.42 27.08 29.91
C ILE A 225 1.32 27.45 31.09
N HIS A 226 2.59 27.01 31.07
CA HIS A 226 3.56 27.35 32.10
C HIS A 226 3.81 28.86 32.19
N SER A 227 4.00 29.54 31.04
CA SER A 227 4.21 30.99 30.99
C SER A 227 3.01 31.81 31.49
N GLU A 228 1.79 31.40 31.12
CA GLU A 228 0.55 32.04 31.57
C GLU A 228 0.32 31.77 33.06
N GLY A 229 0.62 30.57 33.54
CA GLY A 229 0.56 30.17 34.94
C GLY A 229 1.47 31.03 35.84
N ILE A 230 2.68 31.35 35.39
CA ILE A 230 3.60 32.24 36.11
C ILE A 230 2.99 33.63 36.30
N SER A 231 2.40 34.22 35.25
CA SER A 231 1.79 35.56 35.37
C SER A 231 0.62 35.57 36.36
N LYS A 232 -0.15 34.48 36.40
CA LYS A 232 -1.36 34.34 37.21
C LYS A 232 -1.04 34.11 38.70
N SER A 233 0.06 33.40 39.01
CA SER A 233 0.51 33.22 40.41
C SER A 233 0.84 34.56 41.08
N TYR A 234 1.60 35.43 40.41
CA TYR A 234 1.91 36.77 40.93
C TYR A 234 0.67 37.64 41.09
N SER A 235 -0.28 37.58 40.15
CA SER A 235 -1.55 38.31 40.27
C SER A 235 -2.37 37.89 41.50
N LEU A 236 -2.41 36.60 41.81
CA LEU A 236 -3.15 36.08 42.97
C LEU A 236 -2.50 36.51 44.30
N ILE A 237 -1.17 36.57 44.35
CA ILE A 237 -0.43 37.05 45.53
C ILE A 237 -0.73 38.53 45.80
N GLU A 238 -0.75 39.38 44.77
CA GLU A 238 -1.10 40.80 44.94
C GLU A 238 -2.56 40.98 45.38
N GLU A 239 -3.47 40.17 44.86
CA GLU A 239 -4.87 40.18 45.29
C GLU A 239 -5.02 39.77 46.77
N ALA A 240 -4.27 38.75 47.21
CA ALA A 240 -4.23 38.32 48.61
C ALA A 240 -3.65 39.39 49.55
N LYS A 241 -2.66 40.18 49.10
CA LYS A 241 -2.14 41.35 49.85
C LYS A 241 -3.16 42.47 49.96
N GLN A 242 -3.89 42.77 48.88
CA GLN A 242 -4.86 43.88 48.85
C GLN A 242 -6.02 43.65 49.82
N ILE A 243 -6.46 42.41 49.97
CA ILE A 243 -7.59 41.99 50.81
C ILE A 243 -7.14 41.62 52.24
N GLY A 244 -5.83 41.74 52.52
CA GLY A 244 -5.24 41.57 53.85
C GLY A 244 -5.22 40.12 54.34
N ILE A 245 -5.12 39.16 53.41
CA ILE A 245 -4.78 37.76 53.71
C ILE A 245 -3.27 37.65 53.92
N LEU A 246 -2.49 38.32 53.05
CA LEU A 246 -1.05 38.45 53.16
C LEU A 246 -0.66 39.85 53.64
N ASN A 247 0.44 39.93 54.39
CA ASN A 247 1.03 41.21 54.75
C ASN A 247 1.64 41.88 53.50
N LYS A 248 1.44 43.19 53.35
CA LYS A 248 2.00 43.99 52.25
C LYS A 248 3.53 43.96 52.19
N SER A 249 4.21 43.61 53.28
CA SER A 249 5.67 43.47 53.34
C SER A 249 6.21 42.16 52.74
N VAL A 250 5.36 41.20 52.37
CA VAL A 250 5.80 39.94 51.76
C VAL A 250 6.28 40.21 50.33
N LEU A 251 7.58 40.04 50.10
CA LEU A 251 8.19 40.11 48.77
C LEU A 251 8.37 38.69 48.25
N VAL A 252 7.86 38.43 47.05
CA VAL A 252 8.02 37.15 46.36
C VAL A 252 8.85 37.40 45.12
N THR A 253 9.99 36.72 45.02
CA THR A 253 10.99 36.97 43.98
C THR A 253 11.19 35.80 43.02
N SER A 254 10.63 34.63 43.34
CA SER A 254 10.73 33.42 42.53
C SER A 254 9.41 32.64 42.46
N ILE A 255 9.23 31.83 41.41
CA ILE A 255 8.03 31.01 41.20
C ILE A 255 7.83 29.97 42.32
N PRO A 256 8.86 29.23 42.79
CA PRO A 256 8.70 28.30 43.90
C PRO A 256 8.26 28.99 45.20
N GLU A 257 8.77 30.20 45.45
CA GLU A 257 8.36 31.03 46.58
C GLU A 257 6.91 31.51 46.43
N ALA A 258 6.49 31.84 45.20
CA ALA A 258 5.11 32.19 44.87
C ALA A 258 4.15 31.03 45.15
N LEU A 259 4.46 29.82 44.67
CA LEU A 259 3.64 28.64 44.88
C LEU A 259 3.56 28.26 46.36
N LYS A 260 4.68 28.29 47.08
CA LYS A 260 4.70 28.05 48.53
C LYS A 260 3.88 29.06 49.32
N THR A 261 3.91 30.33 48.90
CA THR A 261 3.12 31.40 49.53
C THR A 261 1.62 31.21 49.26
N LEU A 262 1.26 30.82 48.05
CA LEU A 262 -0.13 30.51 47.67
C LEU A 262 -0.66 29.26 48.38
N ASP A 263 0.17 28.23 48.53
CA ASP A 263 -0.18 27.00 49.26
C ASP A 263 -0.42 27.30 50.75
N GLY A 264 0.43 28.13 51.36
CA GLY A 264 0.27 28.55 52.75
C GLY A 264 -0.97 29.42 53.05
N ILE A 265 -1.65 29.96 52.05
CA ILE A 265 -2.91 30.72 52.22
C ILE A 265 -4.15 29.93 51.78
N LYS A 266 -3.97 28.72 51.25
CA LYS A 266 -5.07 27.84 50.83
C LYS A 266 -6.01 27.52 52.00
N ASP A 267 -5.43 27.32 53.18
CA ASP A 267 -6.14 26.98 54.43
C ASP A 267 -6.30 28.19 55.36
N TRP A 268 -6.22 29.42 54.83
CA TRP A 268 -6.29 30.61 55.66
C TRP A 268 -7.69 30.77 56.28
N GLU A 269 -7.75 30.76 57.62
CA GLU A 269 -8.97 31.06 58.38
C GLU A 269 -8.84 32.37 59.17
N TYR A 270 -9.94 33.12 59.25
CA TYR A 270 -10.00 34.33 60.05
C TYR A 270 -10.37 33.99 61.51
N GLU A 271 -9.38 33.94 62.40
CA GLU A 271 -9.61 33.83 63.84
C GLU A 271 -10.25 35.12 64.38
N ILE A 272 -11.52 35.04 64.74
CA ILE A 272 -12.22 36.10 65.47
C ILE A 272 -11.87 35.95 66.96
N ASN A 273 -10.87 36.71 67.43
CA ASN A 273 -10.66 36.93 68.87
C ASN A 273 -11.71 37.92 69.40
N ILE A 274 -12.92 37.42 69.68
CA ILE A 274 -13.89 38.15 70.51
C ILE A 274 -13.76 37.61 71.94
N GLU A 275 -13.28 38.44 72.87
CA GLU A 275 -13.39 38.15 74.30
C GLU A 275 -14.88 37.97 74.67
N PRO A 276 -15.25 36.88 75.35
CA PRO A 276 -16.66 36.60 75.65
C PRO A 276 -17.14 37.52 76.78
N THR A 277 -17.70 38.66 76.42
CA THR A 277 -18.72 39.33 77.24
C THR A 277 -20.09 38.79 76.82
N GLY A 278 -21.00 38.62 77.77
CA GLY A 278 -22.22 37.81 77.67
C GLY A 278 -23.22 38.12 76.54
N GLU A 279 -22.96 39.13 75.70
CA GLU A 279 -23.77 39.44 74.51
C GLU A 279 -23.31 38.71 73.22
N ASN A 280 -22.14 38.06 73.20
CA ASN A 280 -21.58 37.44 71.98
C ASN A 280 -21.56 35.89 71.98
N SER A 281 -22.15 35.21 72.98
CA SER A 281 -22.13 33.73 73.03
C SER A 281 -22.94 33.09 71.89
N ALA A 282 -24.12 33.64 71.59
CA ALA A 282 -24.99 33.13 70.52
C ALA A 282 -24.34 33.26 69.12
N LEU A 283 -23.52 34.30 68.92
CA LEU A 283 -22.79 34.48 67.67
C LEU A 283 -21.66 33.44 67.53
N LYS A 284 -20.93 33.18 68.62
CA LYS A 284 -19.87 32.19 68.64
C LYS A 284 -20.42 30.78 68.40
N GLU A 285 -21.52 30.41 69.06
CA GLU A 285 -22.18 29.12 68.85
C GLU A 285 -22.62 28.89 67.39
N LEU A 286 -23.13 29.92 66.71
CA LEU A 286 -23.52 29.81 65.30
C LEU A 286 -22.32 29.72 64.35
N ILE A 287 -21.19 30.36 64.68
CA ILE A 287 -19.95 30.26 63.91
C ILE A 287 -19.35 28.85 64.07
N ASP A 288 -19.27 28.35 65.31
CA ASP A 288 -18.76 27.01 65.61
C ASP A 288 -19.62 25.95 64.91
N LYS A 289 -20.96 26.09 64.95
CA LYS A 289 -21.89 25.22 64.23
C LYS A 289 -21.73 25.28 62.71
N ARG A 290 -21.47 26.46 62.14
CA ARG A 290 -21.21 26.58 60.70
C ARG A 290 -19.92 25.87 60.31
N ASN A 291 -18.88 26.00 61.13
CA ASN A 291 -17.58 25.39 60.85
C ASN A 291 -17.68 23.85 60.93
N SER A 292 -18.35 23.30 61.94
CA SER A 292 -18.57 21.85 62.03
C SER A 292 -19.35 21.30 60.82
N LEU A 293 -20.40 22.01 60.37
CA LEU A 293 -21.16 21.62 59.17
C LEU A 293 -20.32 21.67 57.89
N LYS A 294 -19.34 22.57 57.79
CA LYS A 294 -18.43 22.64 56.64
C LYS A 294 -17.39 21.52 56.64
N GLU A 295 -16.86 21.17 57.82
CA GLU A 295 -15.94 20.03 57.98
C GLU A 295 -16.64 18.72 57.62
N GLU A 296 -17.88 18.53 58.08
CA GLU A 296 -18.71 17.37 57.72
C GLU A 296 -19.01 17.32 56.21
N LEU A 297 -19.30 18.47 55.58
CA LEU A 297 -19.51 18.55 54.13
C LEU A 297 -18.24 18.19 53.34
N GLY A 298 -17.05 18.64 53.77
CA GLY A 298 -15.78 18.31 53.13
C GLY A 298 -15.49 16.81 53.17
N ASN A 299 -15.64 16.18 54.34
CA ASN A 299 -15.50 14.73 54.50
C ASN A 299 -16.48 13.94 53.60
N LEU A 300 -17.69 14.45 53.42
CA LEU A 300 -18.69 13.86 52.54
C LEU A 300 -18.31 13.98 51.06
N GLU A 301 -17.79 15.13 50.63
CA GLU A 301 -17.32 15.36 49.26
C GLU A 301 -16.12 14.46 48.90
N ASP A 302 -15.18 14.28 49.83
CA ASP A 302 -14.08 13.33 49.67
C ASP A 302 -14.60 11.89 49.51
N THR A 303 -15.62 11.52 50.29
CA THR A 303 -16.27 10.21 50.21
C THR A 303 -16.98 10.01 48.86
N ILE A 304 -17.65 11.03 48.34
CA ILE A 304 -18.30 11.02 47.02
C ILE A 304 -17.24 10.86 45.92
N ASN A 305 -16.16 11.65 45.95
CA ASN A 305 -15.10 11.61 44.94
C ASN A 305 -14.36 10.26 44.92
N ALA A 306 -14.06 9.70 46.09
CA ALA A 306 -13.46 8.37 46.22
C ALA A 306 -14.40 7.28 45.66
N THR A 307 -15.69 7.36 45.97
CA THR A 307 -16.71 6.41 45.48
C THR A 307 -16.90 6.52 43.97
N GLN A 308 -16.96 7.73 43.41
CA GLN A 308 -17.08 7.97 41.97
C GLN A 308 -15.84 7.48 41.20
N SER A 309 -14.65 7.71 41.75
CA SER A 309 -13.40 7.21 41.16
C SER A 309 -13.35 5.68 41.19
N PHE A 310 -13.83 5.06 42.28
CA PHE A 310 -13.95 3.61 42.38
C PHE A 310 -14.91 3.03 41.33
N VAL A 311 -16.07 3.67 41.13
CA VAL A 311 -17.05 3.28 40.10
C VAL A 311 -16.45 3.43 38.69
N ASN A 312 -15.82 4.56 38.38
CA ASN A 312 -15.23 4.80 37.06
C ASN A 312 -14.10 3.81 36.74
N ASN A 313 -13.23 3.50 37.70
CA ASN A 313 -12.09 2.62 37.48
C ASN A 313 -12.46 1.13 37.43
N ASN A 314 -13.39 0.66 38.28
CA ASN A 314 -13.76 -0.76 38.32
C ASN A 314 -14.78 -1.16 37.25
N PHE A 315 -15.55 -0.21 36.72
CA PHE A 315 -16.57 -0.48 35.70
C PHE A 315 -16.22 0.06 34.30
N SER A 316 -15.05 0.67 34.07
CA SER A 316 -14.62 1.11 32.72
C SER A 316 -14.49 -0.07 31.73
N TYR A 317 -14.07 -1.24 32.22
CA TYR A 317 -13.98 -2.47 31.44
C TYR A 317 -15.35 -3.09 31.12
N SER A 318 -16.40 -2.77 31.90
CA SER A 318 -17.72 -3.40 31.73
C SER A 318 -18.41 -2.98 30.43
N ASP A 319 -18.20 -1.75 29.94
CA ASP A 319 -18.78 -1.28 28.68
C ASP A 319 -18.15 -2.02 27.47
N GLU A 320 -16.84 -2.27 27.51
CA GLU A 320 -16.14 -3.04 26.48
C GLU A 320 -16.61 -4.51 26.47
N VAL A 321 -16.78 -5.11 27.66
CA VAL A 321 -17.29 -6.49 27.80
C VAL A 321 -18.75 -6.60 27.35
N GLU A 322 -19.59 -5.58 27.59
CA GLU A 322 -20.96 -5.52 27.08
C GLU A 322 -20.97 -5.47 25.54
N HIS A 323 -20.08 -4.68 24.93
CA HIS A 323 -19.90 -4.67 23.48
C HIS A 323 -19.45 -6.02 22.92
N HIS A 324 -18.55 -6.74 23.63
CA HIS A 324 -18.15 -8.09 23.25
C HIS A 324 -19.31 -9.09 23.38
N LYS A 325 -20.15 -8.98 24.42
CA LYS A 325 -21.35 -9.79 24.57
C LYS A 325 -22.33 -9.56 23.40
N ILE A 326 -22.66 -8.32 23.07
CA ILE A 326 -23.56 -7.97 21.95
C ILE A 326 -23.05 -8.55 20.61
N ARG A 327 -21.73 -8.51 20.37
CA ARG A 327 -21.12 -9.10 19.17
C ARG A 327 -21.20 -10.63 19.13
N LEU A 328 -21.20 -11.27 20.30
CA LEU A 328 -21.33 -12.73 20.39
C LEU A 328 -22.80 -13.16 20.40
N GLU A 329 -23.74 -12.32 20.81
CA GLU A 329 -25.20 -12.59 20.76
C GLU A 329 -25.71 -12.80 19.33
N THR A 330 -25.02 -12.27 18.30
CA THR A 330 -25.30 -12.58 16.89
C THR A 330 -25.21 -14.07 16.56
N ILE A 331 -24.56 -14.89 17.40
CA ILE A 331 -24.55 -16.35 17.25
C ILE A 331 -25.95 -16.96 17.41
N HIS A 332 -26.86 -16.33 18.15
CA HIS A 332 -28.24 -16.79 18.33
C HIS A 332 -29.10 -16.69 17.05
N LEU A 333 -28.57 -16.09 15.97
CA LEU A 333 -29.21 -16.09 14.65
C LEU A 333 -28.92 -17.38 13.85
N PHE A 334 -28.02 -18.24 14.32
CA PHE A 334 -27.69 -19.51 13.68
C PHE A 334 -28.31 -20.64 14.49
N ASP A 335 -29.27 -21.35 13.90
CA ASP A 335 -29.83 -22.57 14.49
C ASP A 335 -28.80 -23.72 14.41
N GLU A 336 -28.73 -24.54 15.46
CA GLU A 336 -27.92 -25.75 15.52
C GLU A 336 -28.28 -26.65 14.33
N THR A 337 -27.33 -26.80 13.40
CA THR A 337 -27.42 -27.80 12.34
C THR A 337 -26.55 -28.98 12.72
N ASP A 338 -27.14 -30.18 12.77
CA ASP A 338 -26.48 -31.48 12.98
C ASP A 338 -25.55 -31.82 11.79
N GLN A 339 -24.54 -31.00 11.53
CA GLN A 339 -23.49 -31.29 10.54
C GLN A 339 -22.29 -31.94 11.21
N ASP A 340 -21.58 -32.81 10.49
CA ASP A 340 -20.43 -33.55 11.01
C ASP A 340 -19.20 -32.62 11.09
N HIS A 341 -18.85 -32.17 12.29
CA HIS A 341 -17.87 -31.09 12.54
C HIS A 341 -16.41 -31.49 12.28
N ASN A 342 -16.19 -32.77 11.99
CA ASN A 342 -14.89 -33.31 11.62
C ASN A 342 -14.63 -33.24 10.11
N VAL A 343 -15.59 -32.73 9.34
CA VAL A 343 -15.56 -32.72 7.88
C VAL A 343 -15.76 -31.29 7.39
N CYS A 344 -14.88 -30.83 6.51
CA CYS A 344 -14.98 -29.50 5.93
C CYS A 344 -16.24 -29.41 5.05
N PRO A 345 -17.22 -28.53 5.34
CA PRO A 345 -18.48 -28.47 4.59
C PRO A 345 -18.33 -27.94 3.15
N LEU A 346 -17.14 -27.47 2.78
CA LEU A 346 -16.82 -27.00 1.42
C LEU A 346 -16.13 -28.05 0.56
N CYS A 347 -15.44 -29.02 1.17
CA CYS A 347 -14.60 -29.97 0.43
C CYS A 347 -14.59 -31.40 0.98
N ASP A 348 -15.47 -31.71 1.94
CA ASP A 348 -15.62 -33.03 2.59
C ASP A 348 -14.35 -33.66 3.18
N ASN A 349 -13.30 -32.85 3.38
CA ASN A 349 -12.04 -33.33 3.90
C ASN A 349 -12.03 -33.36 5.43
N GLN A 350 -11.39 -34.37 6.01
CA GLN A 350 -11.34 -34.53 7.46
C GLN A 350 -10.41 -33.48 8.08
N LEU A 351 -10.95 -32.65 8.97
CA LEU A 351 -10.24 -31.54 9.58
C LEU A 351 -9.34 -32.06 10.72
N SER A 352 -8.08 -31.62 10.73
CA SER A 352 -7.13 -31.94 11.82
C SER A 352 -7.37 -31.14 13.09
N ILE A 353 -8.12 -30.04 12.97
CA ILE A 353 -8.54 -29.16 14.06
C ILE A 353 -10.06 -29.06 13.96
N GLU A 354 -10.77 -29.52 14.99
CA GLU A 354 -12.23 -29.44 15.03
C GLU A 354 -12.68 -27.98 14.86
N ILE A 355 -13.71 -27.75 14.03
CA ILE A 355 -14.33 -26.44 13.94
C ILE A 355 -14.90 -26.11 15.34
N PRO A 356 -14.60 -24.94 15.92
CA PRO A 356 -15.15 -24.56 17.22
C PRO A 356 -16.67 -24.69 17.18
N ARG A 357 -17.23 -25.58 18.01
CA ARG A 357 -18.68 -25.79 18.06
C ARG A 357 -19.38 -24.49 18.43
N VAL A 358 -20.60 -24.33 17.93
CA VAL A 358 -21.52 -23.30 18.42
C VAL A 358 -21.59 -23.36 19.96
N ASP A 359 -21.54 -24.57 20.55
CA ASP A 359 -21.40 -24.82 21.99
C ASP A 359 -20.22 -24.11 22.66
N ALA A 360 -19.05 -24.02 22.01
CA ALA A 360 -17.87 -23.37 22.58
C ALA A 360 -18.03 -21.85 22.61
N ILE A 361 -18.70 -21.29 21.60
CA ILE A 361 -19.06 -19.87 21.54
C ILE A 361 -20.18 -19.58 22.54
N LEU A 362 -21.18 -20.45 22.65
CA LEU A 362 -22.25 -20.37 23.65
C LEU A 362 -21.71 -20.52 25.08
N HIS A 363 -20.72 -21.38 25.31
CA HIS A 363 -20.05 -21.51 26.60
C HIS A 363 -19.25 -20.24 26.93
N SER A 364 -18.56 -19.66 25.94
CA SER A 364 -17.85 -18.39 26.11
C SER A 364 -18.82 -17.24 26.42
N LEU A 365 -19.96 -17.19 25.73
CA LEU A 365 -21.05 -16.24 25.98
C LEU A 365 -21.70 -16.43 27.35
N SER A 366 -21.90 -17.68 27.78
CA SER A 366 -22.38 -18.03 29.12
C SER A 366 -21.40 -17.61 30.22
N THR A 367 -20.10 -17.81 29.99
CA THR A 367 -19.05 -17.41 30.93
C THR A 367 -18.95 -15.88 31.03
N LEU A 368 -18.97 -15.18 29.89
CA LEU A 368 -19.05 -13.71 29.83
C LEU A 368 -20.30 -13.17 30.53
N SER A 369 -21.45 -13.82 30.32
CA SER A 369 -22.72 -13.42 30.96
C SER A 369 -22.68 -13.60 32.48
N LYS A 370 -22.09 -14.70 32.99
CA LYS A 370 -21.89 -14.90 34.43
C LYS A 370 -20.90 -13.91 35.05
N ASN A 371 -19.84 -13.55 34.32
CA ASN A 371 -18.87 -12.55 34.77
C ASN A 371 -19.48 -11.13 34.80
N LEU A 372 -20.42 -10.85 33.90
CA LEU A 372 -21.21 -9.61 33.90
C LEU A 372 -22.27 -9.59 35.02
N GLU A 373 -22.85 -10.73 35.41
CA GLU A 373 -23.88 -10.78 36.47
C GLU A 373 -23.39 -10.25 37.84
N SER A 374 -22.12 -10.47 38.19
CA SER A 374 -21.53 -9.94 39.43
C SER A 374 -21.28 -8.43 39.35
N THR A 375 -20.83 -7.93 38.21
CA THR A 375 -20.55 -6.51 37.96
C THR A 375 -21.83 -5.68 37.78
N VAL A 376 -22.88 -6.25 37.18
CA VAL A 376 -24.19 -5.61 36.96
C VAL A 376 -25.00 -5.47 38.27
N ARG A 377 -24.77 -6.32 39.29
CA ARG A 377 -25.47 -6.22 40.59
C ARG A 377 -24.86 -5.19 41.54
N GLU A 378 -23.57 -4.90 41.45
CA GLU A 378 -22.90 -3.96 42.35
C GLU A 378 -22.99 -2.50 41.90
N LYS A 379 -22.95 -2.24 40.59
CA LYS A 379 -23.08 -0.88 40.02
C LYS A 379 -24.35 -0.14 40.47
N PRO A 380 -25.56 -0.75 40.47
CA PRO A 380 -26.78 -0.09 40.96
C PRO A 380 -26.76 0.18 42.48
N ARG A 381 -26.11 -0.69 43.27
CA ARG A 381 -25.98 -0.48 44.73
C ARG A 381 -25.08 0.71 45.03
N LEU A 382 -23.95 0.82 44.34
CA LEU A 382 -23.04 1.95 44.46
C LEU A 382 -23.66 3.25 43.93
N ASN A 383 -24.45 3.19 42.86
CA ASN A 383 -25.21 4.35 42.38
C ASN A 383 -26.29 4.80 43.38
N ASN A 384 -26.97 3.85 44.05
CA ASN A 384 -27.91 4.19 45.13
C ASN A 384 -27.19 4.80 46.34
N TYR A 385 -26.01 4.27 46.70
CA TYR A 385 -25.19 4.85 47.76
C TYR A 385 -24.69 6.26 47.40
N LEU A 386 -24.24 6.50 46.17
CA LEU A 386 -23.91 7.83 45.67
C LEU A 386 -25.11 8.79 45.72
N LYS A 387 -26.31 8.28 45.44
CA LYS A 387 -27.55 9.06 45.56
C LYS A 387 -27.85 9.43 47.02
N GLU A 388 -27.71 8.49 47.95
CA GLU A 388 -27.88 8.75 49.39
C GLU A 388 -26.86 9.78 49.90
N LEU A 389 -25.59 9.67 49.49
CA LEU A 389 -24.56 10.68 49.81
C LEU A 389 -24.90 12.05 49.20
N GLY A 390 -25.42 12.09 47.98
CA GLY A 390 -25.89 13.33 47.34
C GLY A 390 -27.06 13.99 48.10
N GLU A 391 -28.01 13.19 48.61
CA GLU A 391 -29.11 13.68 49.45
C GLU A 391 -28.59 14.23 50.79
N GLN A 392 -27.58 13.59 51.40
CA GLN A 392 -26.90 14.12 52.59
C GLN A 392 -26.16 15.43 52.30
N GLN A 393 -25.51 15.54 51.14
CA GLN A 393 -24.81 16.74 50.71
C GLN A 393 -25.77 17.93 50.59
N GLU A 394 -26.93 17.71 49.98
CA GLU A 394 -27.97 18.74 49.87
C GLU A 394 -28.56 19.12 51.24
N ASN A 395 -28.71 18.15 52.16
CA ASN A 395 -29.12 18.45 53.53
C ASN A 395 -28.11 19.35 54.26
N PHE A 396 -26.82 19.01 54.23
CA PHE A 396 -25.78 19.84 54.85
C PHE A 396 -25.72 21.25 54.24
N LYS A 397 -25.80 21.37 52.90
CA LYS A 397 -25.90 22.68 52.24
C LYS A 397 -27.12 23.46 52.74
N SER A 398 -28.27 22.80 52.89
CA SER A 398 -29.49 23.45 53.40
C SER A 398 -29.34 23.93 54.86
N GLU A 399 -28.65 23.17 55.71
CA GLU A 399 -28.39 23.54 57.10
C GLU A 399 -27.41 24.71 57.19
N ILE A 400 -26.35 24.69 56.39
CA ILE A 400 -25.41 25.81 56.26
C ILE A 400 -26.16 27.07 55.85
N ILE A 401 -27.06 27.00 54.87
CA ILE A 401 -27.89 28.15 54.45
C ILE A 401 -28.75 28.67 55.62
N LYS A 402 -29.38 27.79 56.42
CA LYS A 402 -30.18 28.20 57.59
C LYS A 402 -29.32 28.89 58.66
N VAL A 403 -28.13 28.36 58.93
CA VAL A 403 -27.17 28.95 59.87
C VAL A 403 -26.65 30.29 59.34
N GLU A 404 -26.36 30.40 58.05
CA GLU A 404 -25.95 31.64 57.41
C GLU A 404 -27.05 32.71 57.39
N GLN A 405 -28.31 32.33 57.22
CA GLN A 405 -29.46 33.23 57.36
C GLN A 405 -29.58 33.74 58.81
N SER A 406 -29.37 32.87 59.80
CA SER A 406 -29.38 33.22 61.21
C SER A 406 -28.23 34.16 61.59
N LEU A 407 -27.02 33.86 61.10
CA LEU A 407 -25.85 34.75 61.21
C LEU A 407 -26.10 36.09 60.52
N SER A 408 -26.73 36.07 59.33
CA SER A 408 -27.06 37.28 58.57
C SER A 408 -28.04 38.19 59.33
N ALA A 409 -29.02 37.62 60.03
CA ALA A 409 -29.97 38.37 60.84
C ALA A 409 -29.28 39.04 62.03
N LEU A 410 -28.41 38.32 62.75
CA LEU A 410 -27.61 38.87 63.86
C LEU A 410 -26.61 39.93 63.39
N TYR A 411 -26.01 39.74 62.21
CA TYR A 411 -25.12 40.73 61.60
C TYR A 411 -25.86 41.96 61.07
N ALA A 412 -27.15 41.86 60.74
CA ALA A 412 -27.94 43.01 60.31
C ALA A 412 -28.28 43.97 61.47
N GLU A 413 -28.19 43.50 62.71
CA GLU A 413 -28.44 44.26 63.93
C GLU A 413 -27.24 45.13 64.37
N LYS A 414 -26.03 44.87 63.84
CA LYS A 414 -24.78 45.60 64.16
C LYS A 414 -24.05 46.07 62.90
N GLU A 415 -23.93 47.39 62.70
CA GLU A 415 -23.34 47.98 61.47
C GLU A 415 -21.87 47.56 61.22
N ASN A 416 -21.07 47.37 62.27
CA ASN A 416 -19.70 46.84 62.20
C ASN A 416 -19.63 45.39 61.69
N ALA A 417 -20.73 44.63 61.74
CA ALA A 417 -20.73 43.24 61.33
C ALA A 417 -21.00 43.05 59.83
N ARG A 418 -21.68 43.99 59.18
CA ARG A 418 -21.88 43.99 57.72
C ARG A 418 -20.58 44.21 56.95
N THR A 419 -19.74 45.14 57.41
CA THR A 419 -18.42 45.41 56.82
C THR A 419 -17.49 44.20 56.98
N LEU A 420 -17.53 43.54 58.14
CA LEU A 420 -16.78 42.31 58.40
C LEU A 420 -17.20 41.16 57.46
N ARG A 421 -18.51 41.01 57.21
CA ARG A 421 -19.06 40.00 56.29
C ARG A 421 -18.61 40.21 54.85
N ASP A 422 -18.67 41.44 54.33
CA ASP A 422 -18.24 41.73 52.94
C ASP A 422 -16.74 41.48 52.75
N LEU A 423 -15.92 41.86 53.73
CA LEU A 423 -14.48 41.58 53.71
C LEU A 423 -14.19 40.07 53.69
N ASN A 424 -14.91 39.30 54.51
CA ASN A 424 -14.73 37.84 54.58
C ASN A 424 -15.22 37.11 53.32
N LEU A 425 -16.30 37.58 52.69
CA LEU A 425 -16.75 37.05 51.38
C LEU A 425 -15.70 37.29 50.28
N ARG A 426 -15.07 38.47 50.28
CA ARG A 426 -13.98 38.78 49.33
C ARG A 426 -12.76 37.91 49.60
N ARG A 427 -12.39 37.69 50.87
CA ARG A 427 -11.31 36.77 51.25
C ARG A 427 -11.56 35.35 50.76
N GLY A 428 -12.77 34.82 50.98
CA GLY A 428 -13.15 33.48 50.49
C GLY A 428 -13.08 33.33 48.97
N LYS A 429 -13.44 34.36 48.20
CA LYS A 429 -13.30 34.34 46.73
C LYS A 429 -11.85 34.28 46.26
N VAL A 430 -10.95 34.97 46.95
CA VAL A 430 -9.51 34.93 46.63
C VAL A 430 -8.95 33.55 46.94
N ILE A 431 -9.25 33.00 48.12
CA ILE A 431 -8.81 31.65 48.53
C ILE A 431 -9.31 30.58 47.54
N GLY A 432 -10.58 30.64 47.14
CA GLY A 432 -11.12 29.71 46.13
C GLY A 432 -10.42 29.78 44.78
N ARG A 433 -10.04 30.99 44.32
CA ARG A 433 -9.25 31.16 43.09
C ARG A 433 -7.80 30.69 43.24
N VAL A 434 -7.23 30.78 44.44
CA VAL A 434 -5.91 30.24 44.75
C VAL A 434 -5.92 28.71 44.74
N SER A 435 -6.92 28.07 45.37
CA SER A 435 -7.08 26.61 45.34
C SER A 435 -7.21 26.10 43.91
N LEU A 436 -8.11 26.70 43.12
CA LEU A 436 -8.31 26.32 41.71
C LEU A 436 -7.02 26.49 40.89
N PHE A 437 -6.25 27.55 41.14
CA PHE A 437 -4.97 27.76 40.45
C PHE A 437 -3.95 26.68 40.77
N LEU A 438 -3.78 26.35 42.06
CA LEU A 438 -2.85 25.30 42.52
C LEU A 438 -3.23 23.90 42.03
N GLU A 439 -4.53 23.63 41.85
CA GLU A 439 -5.02 22.38 41.26
C GLU A 439 -4.83 22.32 39.73
N SER A 440 -4.83 23.48 39.06
CA SER A 440 -4.83 23.57 37.58
C SER A 440 -3.45 23.61 36.91
N VAL A 441 -2.38 23.92 37.65
CA VAL A 441 -1.05 24.12 37.06
C VAL A 441 -0.03 23.18 37.67
N ASP A 442 0.41 22.21 36.88
CA ASP A 442 1.55 21.36 37.20
C ASP A 442 2.84 22.03 36.68
N PHE A 443 3.74 22.37 37.61
CA PHE A 443 5.03 23.01 37.31
C PHE A 443 6.20 22.00 37.24
N THR A 444 5.92 20.70 37.17
CA THR A 444 6.97 19.69 36.98
C THR A 444 7.52 19.76 35.55
N GLU A 445 8.84 19.94 35.42
CA GLU A 445 9.52 19.88 34.11
C GLU A 445 9.54 18.43 33.61
N ASP A 446 8.59 18.04 32.74
CA ASP A 446 8.67 16.77 32.04
C ASP A 446 9.69 16.84 30.89
N LYS A 447 10.96 16.54 31.20
CA LYS A 447 12.05 16.44 30.21
C LYS A 447 11.90 15.26 29.24
N SER A 448 10.88 14.40 29.40
CA SER A 448 10.68 13.23 28.54
C SER A 448 10.31 13.63 27.10
N ILE A 449 9.62 14.76 26.90
CA ILE A 449 9.20 15.23 25.59
C ILE A 449 10.41 15.73 24.77
N ASP A 450 11.33 16.45 25.41
CA ASP A 450 12.55 16.96 24.77
C ASP A 450 13.45 15.83 24.26
N LEU A 451 13.66 14.80 25.09
CA LEU A 451 14.44 13.63 24.70
C LEU A 451 13.82 12.90 23.50
N LYS A 452 12.48 12.75 23.48
CA LYS A 452 11.77 12.12 22.34
C LYS A 452 11.90 12.95 21.06
N ILE A 453 11.82 14.29 21.16
CA ILE A 453 12.00 15.20 20.02
C ILE A 453 13.41 15.06 19.44
N GLU A 454 14.44 15.02 20.29
CA GLU A 454 15.83 14.84 19.83
C GLU A 454 16.05 13.47 19.19
N MET A 455 15.51 12.40 19.79
CA MET A 455 15.57 11.05 19.20
C MET A 455 14.90 11.00 17.83
N LEU A 456 13.69 11.55 17.68
CA LEU A 456 12.99 11.56 16.39
C LEU A 456 13.73 12.39 15.33
N LYS A 457 14.35 13.51 15.71
CA LYS A 457 15.18 14.31 14.78
C LYS A 457 16.36 13.49 14.28
N LYS A 458 17.06 12.81 15.19
CA LYS A 458 18.20 11.95 14.85
C LYS A 458 17.78 10.78 13.97
N ASP A 459 16.69 10.10 14.29
CA ASP A 459 16.16 9.00 13.47
C ASP A 459 15.81 9.47 12.06
N ILE A 460 15.20 10.65 11.92
CA ILE A 460 14.89 11.24 10.60
C ILE A 460 16.18 11.54 9.85
N GLU A 461 17.20 12.08 10.50
CA GLU A 461 18.50 12.38 9.89
C GLU A 461 19.20 11.09 9.42
N ASP A 462 19.27 10.07 10.26
CA ASP A 462 19.87 8.77 9.95
C ASP A 462 19.14 8.09 8.77
N LEU A 463 17.80 8.11 8.75
CA LEU A 463 17.01 7.61 7.63
C LEU A 463 17.23 8.44 6.35
N SER A 464 17.45 9.75 6.48
CA SER A 464 17.66 10.65 5.34
C SER A 464 19.04 10.48 4.71
N ILE A 465 20.07 10.05 5.45
CA ILE A 465 21.42 9.78 4.94
C ILE A 465 21.42 8.61 3.94
N GLY A 466 20.50 7.65 4.10
CA GLY A 466 20.33 6.51 3.18
C GLY A 466 19.57 6.84 1.89
N ILE A 467 18.93 8.01 1.81
CA ILE A 467 18.20 8.45 0.61
C ILE A 467 19.17 9.21 -0.30
N ASP A 468 19.35 8.66 -1.49
CA ASP A 468 20.15 9.26 -2.56
C ASP A 468 19.67 10.69 -2.88
N LYS A 469 20.61 11.62 -3.07
CA LYS A 469 20.31 13.03 -3.37
C LYS A 469 19.89 13.24 -4.82
N GLU A 470 20.22 12.29 -5.70
CA GLU A 470 19.78 12.31 -7.09
C GLU A 470 18.28 12.06 -7.18
N THR A 471 17.59 12.99 -7.82
CA THR A 471 16.15 12.89 -8.06
C THR A 471 15.85 11.75 -9.04
N LYS A 472 14.64 11.19 -8.97
CA LYS A 472 14.11 10.23 -9.94
C LYS A 472 14.35 10.70 -11.39
N ASP A 473 14.16 11.99 -11.64
CA ASP A 473 14.25 12.58 -12.97
C ASP A 473 15.70 12.61 -13.50
N GLU A 474 16.67 12.96 -12.65
CA GLU A 474 18.10 12.94 -13.03
C GLU A 474 18.55 11.52 -13.42
N LYS A 475 18.15 10.52 -12.63
CA LYS A 475 18.43 9.11 -12.94
C LYS A 475 17.79 8.68 -14.24
N LEU A 476 16.51 9.03 -14.44
CA LEU A 476 15.78 8.71 -15.65
C LEU A 476 16.44 9.33 -16.88
N ILE A 477 16.85 10.61 -16.82
CA ILE A 477 17.57 11.29 -17.89
C ILE A 477 18.89 10.58 -18.22
N SER A 478 19.66 10.18 -17.19
CA SER A 478 20.92 9.45 -17.36
C SER A 478 20.70 8.09 -18.04
N ILE A 479 19.70 7.33 -17.59
CA ILE A 479 19.34 6.02 -18.16
C ILE A 479 18.89 6.16 -19.62
N LEU A 480 17.95 7.08 -19.89
CA LEU A 480 17.46 7.34 -21.25
C LEU A 480 18.58 7.79 -22.18
N SER A 481 19.53 8.61 -21.70
CA SER A 481 20.68 9.04 -22.50
C SER A 481 21.55 7.86 -22.93
N LYS A 482 21.76 6.86 -22.07
CA LYS A 482 22.50 5.64 -22.42
C LYS A 482 21.74 4.80 -23.46
N ILE A 483 20.44 4.62 -23.27
CA ILE A 483 19.56 3.89 -24.21
C ILE A 483 19.55 4.59 -25.58
N ASN A 484 19.40 5.91 -25.61
CA ASN A 484 19.41 6.72 -26.83
C ASN A 484 20.75 6.64 -27.58
N LEU A 485 21.86 6.72 -26.84
CA LEU A 485 23.20 6.54 -27.43
C LEU A 485 23.35 5.15 -28.05
N GLN A 486 22.85 4.11 -27.39
CA GLN A 486 22.92 2.75 -27.89
C GLN A 486 22.08 2.56 -29.16
N MET A 487 20.83 3.04 -29.17
CA MET A 487 19.99 3.03 -30.38
C MET A 487 20.66 3.79 -31.52
N SER A 488 21.27 4.95 -31.24
CA SER A 488 21.97 5.76 -32.24
C SER A 488 23.20 5.05 -32.82
N LYS A 489 23.82 4.11 -32.09
CA LYS A 489 24.90 3.26 -32.64
C LYS A 489 24.37 2.10 -33.46
N TRP A 490 23.26 1.51 -33.03
CA TRP A 490 22.67 0.36 -33.71
C TRP A 490 21.90 0.71 -34.97
N VAL A 491 21.40 1.94 -35.09
CA VAL A 491 20.67 2.39 -36.27
C VAL A 491 21.49 2.27 -37.56
N GLU A 492 22.82 2.35 -37.47
CA GLU A 492 23.75 2.17 -38.60
C GLU A 492 23.76 0.73 -39.15
N LYS A 493 23.34 -0.25 -38.34
CA LYS A 493 23.29 -1.67 -38.72
C LYS A 493 22.00 -2.06 -39.45
N LEU A 494 21.01 -1.17 -39.48
CA LEU A 494 19.71 -1.41 -40.08
C LEU A 494 19.51 -0.55 -41.32
N ASP A 495 18.59 -0.95 -42.18
CA ASP A 495 18.26 -0.18 -43.37
C ASP A 495 17.18 0.87 -43.11
N VAL A 496 17.60 2.02 -42.56
CA VAL A 496 16.72 3.16 -42.29
C VAL A 496 17.10 4.46 -43.00
N GLU A 497 16.16 5.41 -43.08
CA GLU A 497 16.41 6.73 -43.70
C GLU A 497 17.33 7.64 -42.86
N TYR A 498 17.19 7.63 -41.53
CA TYR A 498 17.89 8.57 -40.64
C TYR A 498 19.10 7.96 -39.91
N LYS A 499 19.91 7.14 -40.59
CA LYS A 499 21.07 6.41 -40.00
C LYS A 499 22.07 7.34 -39.29
N ASN A 500 22.22 8.57 -39.76
CA ASN A 500 23.21 9.53 -39.24
C ASN A 500 22.65 10.49 -38.18
N SER A 501 21.39 10.32 -37.76
CA SER A 501 20.76 11.21 -36.78
C SER A 501 20.73 10.55 -35.40
N PRO A 502 20.94 11.30 -34.30
CA PRO A 502 20.69 10.80 -32.96
C PRO A 502 19.25 10.31 -32.82
N ILE A 503 19.10 9.11 -32.28
CA ILE A 503 17.81 8.47 -32.04
C ILE A 503 17.47 8.60 -30.57
N ARG A 504 16.32 9.22 -30.28
CA ARG A 504 15.86 9.54 -28.93
C ARG A 504 14.50 8.91 -28.67
N PHE A 505 14.41 8.11 -27.62
CA PHE A 505 13.14 7.69 -27.04
C PHE A 505 12.64 8.75 -26.06
N ASP A 506 11.37 9.13 -26.23
CA ASP A 506 10.68 10.08 -25.38
C ASP A 506 9.64 9.34 -24.53
N ILE A 507 9.94 9.15 -23.25
CA ILE A 507 9.06 8.42 -22.32
C ILE A 507 7.70 9.10 -22.12
N ASN A 508 7.64 10.43 -22.21
CA ASN A 508 6.39 11.17 -22.01
C ASN A 508 5.46 11.04 -23.23
N LYS A 509 6.03 10.86 -24.42
CA LYS A 509 5.28 10.63 -25.66
C LYS A 509 5.17 9.15 -26.03
N LEU A 510 5.93 8.27 -25.39
CA LEU A 510 6.04 6.84 -25.69
C LEU A 510 6.32 6.59 -27.18
N THR A 511 7.24 7.37 -27.75
CA THR A 511 7.62 7.29 -29.16
C THR A 511 9.09 7.67 -29.35
N ILE A 512 9.61 7.42 -30.54
CA ILE A 512 10.99 7.71 -30.93
C ILE A 512 11.03 8.93 -31.85
N PHE A 513 12.10 9.69 -31.71
CA PHE A 513 12.46 10.79 -32.59
C PHE A 513 13.84 10.57 -33.19
N ALA A 514 14.00 10.90 -34.47
CA ALA A 514 15.30 11.17 -35.07
C ALA A 514 15.56 12.68 -34.98
N ASP A 515 16.57 13.08 -34.23
CA ASP A 515 16.90 14.48 -34.01
C ASP A 515 17.79 15.00 -35.15
N THR A 516 17.16 15.41 -36.27
CA THR A 516 17.88 15.95 -37.43
C THR A 516 18.35 17.40 -37.20
N ILE A 517 19.26 17.89 -38.03
CA ILE A 517 19.79 19.27 -37.98
C ILE A 517 18.67 20.33 -37.98
N ASN A 518 17.61 20.10 -38.76
CA ASN A 518 16.55 21.10 -38.95
C ASN A 518 15.43 20.98 -37.92
N LYS A 519 15.01 19.75 -37.59
CA LYS A 519 13.91 19.48 -36.65
C LYS A 519 13.94 18.03 -36.14
N PRO A 520 13.39 17.76 -34.95
CA PRO A 520 13.08 16.39 -34.54
C PRO A 520 11.97 15.81 -35.43
N ILE A 521 12.18 14.59 -35.93
CA ILE A 521 11.21 13.85 -36.74
C ILE A 521 10.71 12.69 -35.89
N GLY A 522 9.43 12.69 -35.54
CA GLY A 522 8.82 11.59 -34.77
C GLY A 522 8.53 10.39 -35.66
N LEU A 523 8.43 9.20 -35.06
CA LEU A 523 8.18 7.93 -35.77
C LEU A 523 7.01 8.01 -36.77
N ALA A 524 5.90 8.65 -36.40
CA ALA A 524 4.72 8.82 -37.26
C ALA A 524 4.99 9.62 -38.55
N GLN A 525 6.06 10.42 -38.57
CA GLN A 525 6.48 11.23 -39.71
C GLN A 525 7.59 10.56 -40.54
N MET A 526 8.15 9.45 -40.07
CA MET A 526 9.15 8.67 -40.81
C MET A 526 8.43 7.85 -41.89
N GLY A 527 8.91 7.91 -43.14
CA GLY A 527 8.30 7.19 -44.26
C GLY A 527 8.70 5.72 -44.28
N SER A 528 7.87 4.87 -44.89
CA SER A 528 8.03 3.40 -45.06
C SER A 528 7.85 2.52 -43.81
N GLY A 529 7.21 1.36 -44.00
CA GLY A 529 7.08 0.33 -42.96
C GLY A 529 8.40 -0.29 -42.54
N ALA A 530 9.37 -0.33 -43.45
CA ALA A 530 10.76 -0.74 -43.19
C ALA A 530 11.41 0.07 -42.06
N ASN A 531 11.23 1.39 -42.10
CA ASN A 531 11.72 2.27 -41.02
C ASN A 531 11.01 1.94 -39.70
N TRP A 532 9.69 1.79 -39.70
CA TRP A 532 8.93 1.51 -38.49
C TRP A 532 9.40 0.21 -37.82
N VAL A 533 9.52 -0.89 -38.56
CA VAL A 533 10.06 -2.16 -38.04
C VAL A 533 11.45 -1.97 -37.42
N SER A 534 12.35 -1.28 -38.13
CA SER A 534 13.70 -1.04 -37.64
C SER A 534 13.71 -0.25 -36.32
N TYR A 535 12.89 0.80 -36.18
CA TYR A 535 12.81 1.58 -34.94
C TYR A 535 12.16 0.83 -33.79
N HIS A 536 11.16 -0.03 -34.06
CA HIS A 536 10.61 -0.95 -33.06
C HIS A 536 11.68 -1.92 -32.55
N LEU A 537 12.45 -2.52 -33.44
CA LEU A 537 13.57 -3.39 -33.07
C LEU A 537 14.60 -2.63 -32.23
N LEU A 538 15.01 -1.42 -32.64
CA LEU A 538 15.99 -0.63 -31.89
C LEU A 538 15.58 -0.38 -30.44
N ILE A 539 14.35 0.08 -30.20
CA ILE A 539 13.92 0.39 -28.83
C ILE A 539 13.75 -0.86 -27.97
N HIS A 540 13.15 -1.92 -28.51
CA HIS A 540 12.94 -3.14 -27.72
C HIS A 540 14.26 -3.80 -27.35
N PHE A 541 15.21 -3.91 -28.29
CA PHE A 541 16.53 -4.45 -27.98
C PHE A 541 17.31 -3.55 -27.02
N ALA A 542 17.19 -2.22 -27.14
CA ALA A 542 17.92 -1.30 -26.26
C ALA A 542 17.37 -1.31 -24.84
N LEU A 543 16.04 -1.41 -24.69
CA LEU A 543 15.38 -1.59 -23.41
C LEU A 543 15.76 -2.92 -22.76
N HIS A 544 15.66 -4.03 -23.49
CA HIS A 544 16.05 -5.36 -22.97
C HIS A 544 17.53 -5.45 -22.61
N GLN A 545 18.41 -4.83 -23.41
CA GLN A 545 19.83 -4.73 -23.06
C GLN A 545 20.02 -4.01 -21.71
N HIS A 546 19.34 -2.88 -21.51
CA HIS A 546 19.39 -2.15 -20.26
C HIS A 546 18.82 -2.96 -19.09
N PHE A 547 17.66 -3.59 -19.27
CA PHE A 547 17.02 -4.43 -18.24
C PHE A 547 17.95 -5.54 -17.77
N ILE A 548 18.61 -6.24 -18.70
CA ILE A 548 19.53 -7.32 -18.40
C ILE A 548 20.80 -6.80 -17.72
N GLN A 549 21.42 -5.74 -18.25
CA GLN A 549 22.66 -5.17 -17.71
C GLN A 549 22.50 -4.60 -16.29
N THR A 550 21.28 -4.14 -15.97
CA THR A 550 20.97 -3.56 -14.66
C THR A 550 20.09 -4.46 -13.78
N ASN A 551 19.95 -5.74 -14.17
CA ASN A 551 19.21 -6.77 -13.44
C ASN A 551 17.79 -6.32 -13.02
N ARG A 552 17.03 -5.81 -13.99
CA ARG A 552 15.68 -5.25 -13.77
C ARG A 552 14.61 -6.34 -13.87
N PRO A 553 13.50 -6.20 -13.13
CA PRO A 553 12.52 -7.27 -12.96
C PRO A 553 11.54 -7.38 -14.13
N ILE A 554 12.05 -7.73 -15.32
CA ILE A 554 11.29 -7.92 -16.57
C ILE A 554 11.59 -9.30 -17.16
N PRO A 555 10.64 -9.98 -17.83
CA PRO A 555 10.96 -11.17 -18.58
C PRO A 555 11.99 -10.92 -19.68
N HIS A 556 13.03 -11.74 -19.74
CA HIS A 556 14.11 -11.59 -20.70
C HIS A 556 13.84 -12.35 -22.00
N PHE A 557 12.62 -12.20 -22.52
CA PHE A 557 12.25 -12.68 -23.85
C PHE A 557 11.52 -11.62 -24.66
N LEU A 558 11.62 -11.72 -25.99
CA LEU A 558 10.89 -10.91 -26.95
C LEU A 558 10.33 -11.79 -28.07
N MET A 559 9.01 -11.72 -28.29
CA MET A 559 8.36 -12.38 -29.41
C MET A 559 8.06 -11.37 -30.54
N LEU A 560 8.51 -11.69 -31.75
CA LEU A 560 8.34 -10.88 -32.95
C LEU A 560 7.50 -11.66 -33.97
N ASP A 561 6.36 -11.11 -34.40
CA ASP A 561 5.53 -11.74 -35.42
C ASP A 561 5.62 -10.98 -36.75
N GLN A 562 6.11 -11.70 -37.76
CA GLN A 562 6.33 -11.29 -39.14
C GLN A 562 7.08 -9.95 -39.32
N PRO A 563 8.25 -9.76 -38.65
CA PRO A 563 9.06 -8.56 -38.83
C PRO A 563 9.43 -8.29 -40.30
N SER A 564 9.61 -9.34 -41.12
CA SER A 564 10.05 -9.16 -42.51
C SER A 564 8.94 -8.72 -43.47
N GLN A 565 7.66 -8.75 -43.06
CA GLN A 565 6.52 -8.62 -43.98
C GLN A 565 6.53 -7.34 -44.82
N VAL A 566 7.04 -6.23 -44.27
CA VAL A 566 7.13 -4.95 -44.99
C VAL A 566 8.11 -5.00 -46.16
N TYR A 567 9.10 -5.89 -46.10
CA TYR A 567 10.08 -6.15 -47.16
C TYR A 567 9.63 -7.31 -48.06
N PHE A 568 9.15 -8.39 -47.44
CA PHE A 568 8.76 -9.64 -48.10
C PHE A 568 7.35 -10.06 -47.69
N PRO A 569 6.31 -9.42 -48.26
CA PRO A 569 4.93 -9.80 -47.99
C PRO A 569 4.61 -11.12 -48.71
N PRO A 570 3.58 -11.89 -48.26
CA PRO A 570 3.27 -13.22 -48.79
C PRO A 570 3.07 -13.27 -50.31
N GLU A 571 2.62 -12.18 -50.93
CA GLU A 571 2.43 -12.09 -52.38
C GLU A 571 3.73 -12.17 -53.18
N LYS A 572 4.89 -11.90 -52.56
CA LYS A 572 6.21 -12.08 -53.18
C LYS A 572 6.70 -13.53 -53.16
N ASP A 573 6.10 -14.40 -52.34
CA ASP A 573 6.45 -15.82 -52.20
C ASP A 573 5.57 -16.72 -53.08
N ILE A 574 5.71 -16.57 -54.41
CA ILE A 574 4.84 -17.24 -55.41
C ILE A 574 4.89 -18.78 -55.27
N ASP A 575 6.07 -19.30 -54.93
CA ASP A 575 6.34 -20.74 -54.86
C ASP A 575 6.21 -21.30 -53.42
N ASN A 576 5.75 -20.47 -52.46
CA ASN A 576 5.64 -20.81 -51.03
C ASN A 576 6.95 -21.29 -50.37
N THR A 577 8.09 -20.99 -50.96
CA THR A 577 9.41 -21.44 -50.47
C THR A 577 9.94 -20.57 -49.34
N GLY A 578 9.39 -19.36 -49.17
CA GLY A 578 9.91 -18.31 -48.29
C GLY A 578 11.18 -17.64 -48.81
N GLU A 579 11.66 -18.05 -49.99
CA GLU A 579 12.92 -17.56 -50.53
C GLU A 579 12.74 -16.16 -51.10
N ILE A 580 13.56 -15.25 -50.58
CA ILE A 580 13.63 -13.89 -51.11
C ILE A 580 14.58 -13.92 -52.31
N ARG A 581 14.13 -13.40 -53.45
CA ARG A 581 14.99 -13.25 -54.63
C ARG A 581 15.99 -12.11 -54.39
N GLU A 582 17.23 -12.27 -54.88
CA GLU A 582 18.31 -11.28 -54.81
C GLU A 582 17.82 -9.89 -55.22
N SER A 583 17.55 -9.07 -54.21
CA SER A 583 16.93 -7.75 -54.31
C SER A 583 17.35 -6.89 -53.12
N ALA A 584 17.05 -5.58 -53.19
CA ALA A 584 17.26 -4.68 -52.06
C ALA A 584 16.49 -5.14 -50.80
N ASP A 585 15.33 -5.78 -50.99
CA ASP A 585 14.52 -6.34 -49.90
C ASP A 585 15.24 -7.51 -49.19
N GLU A 586 15.92 -8.38 -49.93
CA GLU A 586 16.70 -9.48 -49.33
C GLU A 586 17.84 -8.93 -48.45
N ILE A 587 18.51 -7.88 -48.93
CA ILE A 587 19.60 -7.23 -48.18
C ILE A 587 19.06 -6.65 -46.86
N ALA A 588 17.92 -5.95 -46.91
CA ALA A 588 17.31 -5.36 -45.71
C ALA A 588 16.84 -6.43 -44.71
N VAL A 589 16.18 -7.49 -45.19
CA VAL A 589 15.75 -8.62 -44.34
C VAL A 589 16.96 -9.32 -43.72
N LYS A 590 18.03 -9.54 -44.50
CA LYS A 590 19.28 -10.10 -43.98
C LYS A 590 19.90 -9.23 -42.90
N GLN A 591 20.02 -7.92 -43.11
CA GLN A 591 20.53 -6.98 -42.11
C GLN A 591 19.70 -6.98 -40.84
N MET A 592 18.37 -7.05 -40.97
CA MET A 592 17.45 -7.13 -39.83
C MET A 592 17.66 -8.41 -39.00
N PHE A 593 17.70 -9.58 -39.64
CA PHE A 593 17.94 -10.84 -38.92
C PHE A 593 19.36 -10.90 -38.32
N GLU A 594 20.38 -10.41 -39.03
CA GLU A 594 21.74 -10.31 -38.50
C GLU A 594 21.79 -9.38 -37.29
N PHE A 595 21.12 -8.23 -37.33
CA PHE A 595 21.00 -7.34 -36.17
C PHE A 595 20.36 -8.06 -34.97
N ILE A 596 19.24 -8.77 -35.17
CA ILE A 596 18.56 -9.51 -34.11
C ILE A 596 19.46 -10.59 -33.52
N ILE A 597 20.09 -11.41 -34.37
CA ILE A 597 20.96 -12.51 -33.96
C ILE A 597 22.18 -11.98 -33.20
N ASP A 598 22.92 -11.03 -33.78
CA ASP A 598 24.16 -10.52 -33.17
C ASP A 598 23.89 -9.82 -31.84
N THR A 599 22.80 -9.06 -31.77
CA THR A 599 22.44 -8.34 -30.55
C THR A 599 21.97 -9.31 -29.46
N THR A 600 21.27 -10.38 -29.82
CA THR A 600 20.86 -11.44 -28.87
C THR A 600 22.07 -12.21 -28.34
N ILE A 601 22.99 -12.62 -29.22
CA ILE A 601 24.23 -13.31 -28.83
C ILE A 601 25.08 -12.43 -27.89
N ALA A 602 25.13 -11.13 -28.13
CA ALA A 602 25.84 -10.18 -27.28
C ALA A 602 25.27 -10.04 -25.86
N MET A 603 24.06 -10.57 -25.60
CA MET A 603 23.47 -10.63 -24.25
C MET A 603 23.79 -11.95 -23.51
N GLU A 604 24.72 -12.76 -24.05
CA GLU A 604 25.36 -13.90 -23.36
C GLU A 604 24.36 -14.92 -22.77
N GLY A 605 23.33 -15.27 -23.53
CA GLY A 605 22.32 -16.25 -23.12
C GLY A 605 21.25 -15.71 -22.17
N LYS A 606 21.35 -14.44 -21.74
CA LYS A 606 20.37 -13.83 -20.82
C LYS A 606 19.12 -13.30 -21.53
N PHE A 607 19.11 -13.26 -22.88
CA PHE A 607 17.99 -12.78 -23.67
C PHE A 607 17.55 -13.83 -24.70
N GLN A 608 16.24 -14.03 -24.82
CA GLN A 608 15.67 -14.95 -25.80
C GLN A 608 14.81 -14.18 -26.80
N VAL A 609 14.93 -14.50 -28.09
CA VAL A 609 14.05 -13.93 -29.12
C VAL A 609 13.33 -15.06 -29.84
N ILE A 610 12.01 -14.97 -29.96
CA ILE A 610 11.19 -15.93 -30.69
C ILE A 610 10.55 -15.21 -31.86
N ILE A 611 10.80 -15.68 -33.08
CA ILE A 611 10.38 -15.02 -34.31
C ILE A 611 9.50 -15.96 -35.11
N THR A 612 8.32 -15.51 -35.48
CA THR A 612 7.51 -16.14 -36.51
C THR A 612 7.60 -15.33 -37.79
N ASP A 613 7.93 -15.94 -38.93
CA ASP A 613 8.08 -15.19 -40.17
C ASP A 613 7.71 -16.04 -41.41
N HIS A 614 7.52 -15.37 -42.55
CA HIS A 614 7.41 -15.98 -43.86
C HIS A 614 8.78 -16.19 -44.51
N ALA A 615 9.72 -15.27 -44.30
CA ALA A 615 11.04 -15.31 -44.90
C ALA A 615 11.83 -16.56 -44.50
N PHE A 616 12.61 -17.09 -45.44
CA PHE A 616 13.59 -18.14 -45.23
C PHE A 616 14.90 -17.79 -45.95
N LEU A 617 15.89 -17.32 -45.18
CA LEU A 617 17.20 -16.94 -45.73
C LEU A 617 18.10 -18.18 -45.85
N LYS A 618 18.76 -18.33 -47.01
CA LYS A 618 19.72 -19.41 -47.28
C LYS A 618 21.13 -19.14 -46.70
N THR A 619 21.21 -18.49 -45.55
CA THR A 619 22.49 -18.26 -44.85
C THR A 619 22.62 -19.25 -43.69
N ASP A 620 23.82 -19.76 -43.46
CA ASP A 620 24.07 -20.72 -42.36
C ASP A 620 23.70 -20.11 -41.00
N LYS A 621 24.07 -18.83 -40.81
CA LYS A 621 23.72 -18.04 -39.62
C LYS A 621 22.21 -17.97 -39.36
N PHE A 622 21.37 -17.88 -40.39
CA PHE A 622 19.91 -17.88 -40.21
C PHE A 622 19.41 -19.29 -39.87
N ARG A 623 19.89 -20.31 -40.61
CA ARG A 623 19.46 -21.71 -40.47
C ARG A 623 19.76 -22.30 -39.10
N GLU A 624 20.87 -21.93 -38.48
CA GLU A 624 21.22 -22.35 -37.11
C GLU A 624 20.17 -21.97 -36.06
N HIS A 625 19.37 -20.93 -36.32
CA HIS A 625 18.33 -20.46 -35.41
C HIS A 625 16.92 -20.93 -35.80
N VAL A 626 16.73 -21.64 -36.91
CA VAL A 626 15.43 -22.17 -37.34
C VAL A 626 15.07 -23.40 -36.51
N GLN A 627 14.00 -23.29 -35.72
CA GLN A 627 13.49 -24.39 -34.91
C GLN A 627 12.53 -25.27 -35.70
N GLU A 628 11.63 -24.66 -36.48
CA GLU A 628 10.66 -25.39 -37.30
C GLU A 628 10.35 -24.67 -38.62
N ILE A 629 9.95 -25.46 -39.62
CA ILE A 629 9.54 -25.01 -40.95
C ILE A 629 8.11 -25.50 -41.22
N TRP A 630 7.16 -24.57 -41.26
CA TRP A 630 5.73 -24.84 -41.46
C TRP A 630 5.33 -24.60 -42.92
N ARG A 631 5.77 -25.53 -43.77
CA ARG A 631 5.48 -25.63 -45.20
C ARG A 631 5.08 -27.06 -45.53
N ASP A 632 4.48 -27.26 -46.70
CA ASP A 632 4.14 -28.60 -47.21
C ASP A 632 3.27 -29.44 -46.23
N GLY A 633 2.26 -28.81 -45.64
CA GLY A 633 1.33 -29.45 -44.68
C GLY A 633 1.76 -29.37 -43.21
N ASN A 634 3.02 -29.02 -42.91
CA ASN A 634 3.45 -28.77 -41.54
C ASN A 634 2.90 -27.43 -41.05
N LYS A 635 2.26 -27.44 -39.87
CA LYS A 635 1.60 -26.27 -39.24
C LYS A 635 1.71 -26.38 -37.72
N LEU A 636 1.27 -25.34 -37.02
CA LEU A 636 1.13 -25.38 -35.56
C LEU A 636 0.24 -26.54 -35.10
N ILE A 637 -0.94 -26.67 -35.73
CA ILE A 637 -1.86 -27.79 -35.50
C ILE A 637 -1.60 -28.86 -36.57
N PRO A 638 -1.19 -30.08 -36.18
CA PRO A 638 -1.00 -31.18 -37.12
C PRO A 638 -2.28 -31.47 -37.91
N GLU A 639 -2.16 -31.78 -39.20
CA GLU A 639 -3.30 -32.10 -40.06
C GLU A 639 -4.10 -33.31 -39.56
N SER A 640 -3.43 -34.29 -38.93
CA SER A 640 -4.04 -35.44 -38.30
C SER A 640 -5.02 -35.10 -37.17
N TRP A 641 -5.02 -33.87 -36.66
CA TRP A 641 -5.96 -33.46 -35.63
C TRP A 641 -7.34 -33.11 -36.20
N TYR A 642 -7.46 -32.76 -37.48
CA TYR A 642 -8.72 -32.27 -38.05
C TYR A 642 -9.06 -32.80 -39.45
N ILE A 643 -8.17 -33.60 -40.04
CA ILE A 643 -8.42 -34.33 -41.28
C ILE A 643 -8.55 -35.81 -40.92
N GLU A 644 -9.74 -36.38 -41.13
CA GLU A 644 -10.03 -37.82 -40.99
C GLU A 644 -9.42 -38.64 -42.13
#